data_AF-A0A553SM50-F1
#
_entry.id   AF-A0A553SM50-F1
#
_cell.length_a   1.000
_cell.length_b   1.000
_cell.length_c   1.000
_cell.angle_alpha   90.00
_cell.angle_beta   90.00
_cell.angle_gamma   90.00
#
_symmetry.space_group_name_H-M   'P 1'
#
loop_
_entity.id
_entity.type
_entity.pdbx_description
1 polymer ?
#
loop_
_entity_poly.entity_id
_entity_poly.type
_entity_poly.pdbx_seq_one_letter_code
_entity_poly.pdbx_strand_id
1 'polypeptide(L)'
;MVKSLWQEEQAAKIANGLDELVYRSNLIGTDRAVCNWGGGNTSMKTTVKDFRGRDVEVMWVKGSGSDLATMKAHNFTGLNMDDIRPLIEKEEMPDEEMVEYLSHCMIDSKHPRASIETLLHAFLPFKHVDHTHPDAIISLCCADNGKQIAEEIYGNRFVWVPYIRPGFTLSKMIAEGVKNNPNAELVLMEKHGLVVWGDTARESYEKTIAIINEAESYINRRIETNQVFGGTKYAALSNADAEDVLSAIMPVIRGAVSEEKKMLLTYDRAEDVLEFVNSHDAKSLSQVGAACPDHLVHTKMVPLYVEWDPATKDIALLKEEVKKRIAAFKQAYIAYFDRNKNEGDQIFETAPRVILIPGIGMINTGKNVAMSKVSGALYHRAIAVMKGATALGEFVSLNENESFNVEYWPLELYKLSLAPKEAEFSRKVAFVTGGAGGIGSETCRLLASEGAHVVLADLNLEGAEKIAAEINELYGEERALAVKMDVTNEQAVQEAYKKTALAFGGVDIIVNNAGLATSSPFDETTLQEWNLNMNVLGTGYFLVAREAFKQMKEQALGGSMVFIGSKNSVYAGKNAAAYSAVKAMETHLARCIAAEGGEFGIRVNSVLPDAVLQGSAIWGSRWREERAAAYGIEPDQLDEHYRKRTTLLVNIYPKDIAEAISYFASSKAEKTTGCMITVDGGVPAAFTR
;
A
#
# COMPACT_ATOMS: atom_id res chain seq x y z
N MET A 1 5.11 5.57 27.31
CA MET A 1 3.81 5.49 27.99
C MET A 1 2.73 5.89 27.02
N VAL A 2 1.77 5.00 26.82
CA VAL A 2 0.56 5.22 26.03
C VAL A 2 -0.26 6.35 26.67
N LYS A 3 -0.62 7.34 25.85
CA LYS A 3 -1.40 8.50 26.31
C LYS A 3 -2.89 8.22 26.16
N SER A 4 -3.68 8.62 27.16
CA SER A 4 -5.14 8.67 27.02
C SER A 4 -5.51 9.72 25.96
N LEU A 5 -6.32 9.31 24.99
CA LEU A 5 -6.90 10.15 23.94
C LEU A 5 -8.36 10.51 24.23
N TRP A 6 -8.89 10.12 25.40
CA TRP A 6 -10.27 10.41 25.79
C TRP A 6 -10.48 11.92 25.97
N GLN A 7 -11.49 12.48 25.29
CA GLN A 7 -11.83 13.90 25.35
C GLN A 7 -13.23 14.09 25.95
N GLU A 8 -13.31 14.66 27.15
CA GLU A 8 -14.57 14.86 27.88
C GLU A 8 -15.62 15.64 27.07
N GLU A 9 -15.20 16.75 26.43
CA GLU A 9 -16.11 17.60 25.68
C GLU A 9 -16.69 16.91 24.45
N GLN A 10 -15.94 15.99 23.85
CA GLN A 10 -16.40 15.20 22.72
C GLN A 10 -17.32 14.09 23.20
N ALA A 11 -16.91 13.32 24.22
CA ALA A 11 -17.71 12.25 24.80
C ALA A 11 -19.09 12.75 25.27
N ALA A 12 -19.16 13.93 25.88
CA ALA A 12 -20.42 14.54 26.34
C ALA A 12 -21.41 14.88 25.21
N LYS A 13 -20.95 14.96 23.96
CA LYS A 13 -21.77 15.27 22.77
C LYS A 13 -22.24 14.01 22.03
N ILE A 14 -21.77 12.83 22.42
CA ILE A 14 -22.04 11.57 21.75
C ILE A 14 -23.28 10.93 22.36
N ALA A 15 -24.15 10.36 21.50
CA ALA A 15 -25.33 9.65 21.97
C ALA A 15 -24.93 8.33 22.66
N ASN A 16 -25.62 7.98 23.74
CA ASN A 16 -25.43 6.69 24.41
C ASN A 16 -25.75 5.54 23.45
N GLY A 17 -25.04 4.41 23.58
CA GLY A 17 -25.24 3.25 22.71
C GLY A 17 -24.12 3.10 21.69
N LEU A 18 -24.46 2.73 20.46
CA LEU A 18 -23.49 2.36 19.43
C LEU A 18 -22.49 3.48 19.08
N ASP A 19 -22.90 4.75 19.15
CA ASP A 19 -21.99 5.87 18.88
C ASP A 19 -20.88 6.01 19.95
N GLU A 20 -21.17 5.67 21.20
CA GLU A 20 -20.17 5.62 22.29
C GLU A 20 -19.16 4.49 22.05
N LEU A 21 -19.62 3.32 21.59
CA LEU A 21 -18.73 2.23 21.19
C LEU A 21 -17.84 2.66 20.02
N VAL A 22 -18.40 3.27 18.97
CA VAL A 22 -17.63 3.81 17.83
C VAL A 22 -16.55 4.77 18.31
N TYR A 23 -16.88 5.68 19.22
CA TYR A 23 -15.90 6.62 19.76
C TYR A 23 -14.75 5.92 20.47
N ARG A 24 -15.06 5.03 21.42
CA ARG A 24 -14.05 4.27 22.15
C ARG A 24 -13.17 3.43 21.22
N SER A 25 -13.77 2.73 20.26
CA SER A 25 -13.06 1.94 19.26
C SER A 25 -12.05 2.78 18.48
N ASN A 26 -12.46 3.97 18.01
CA ASN A 26 -11.59 4.88 17.27
C ASN A 26 -10.42 5.36 18.13
N LEU A 27 -10.65 5.69 19.42
CA LEU A 27 -9.55 6.07 20.32
C LEU A 27 -8.54 4.93 20.53
N ILE A 28 -9.03 3.70 20.73
CA ILE A 28 -8.18 2.50 20.89
C ILE A 28 -7.39 2.21 19.62
N GLY A 29 -8.05 2.28 18.45
CA GLY A 29 -7.42 1.98 17.17
C GLY A 29 -6.44 3.06 16.68
N THR A 30 -6.60 4.30 17.15
CA THR A 30 -5.73 5.42 16.73
C THR A 30 -4.29 5.23 17.19
N ASP A 31 -4.08 4.75 18.42
CA ASP A 31 -2.74 4.44 18.92
C ASP A 31 -2.33 3.02 18.52
N ARG A 32 -1.43 2.91 17.56
CA ARG A 32 -0.96 1.60 17.05
C ARG A 32 -0.07 0.85 18.04
N ALA A 33 0.39 1.47 19.13
CA ALA A 33 1.01 0.74 20.24
C ALA A 33 -0.01 0.03 21.14
N VAL A 34 -1.30 0.33 20.98
CA VAL A 34 -2.42 -0.30 21.72
C VAL A 34 -3.12 -1.33 20.83
N CYS A 35 -3.37 -1.01 19.57
CA CYS A 35 -4.10 -1.89 18.66
C CYS A 35 -3.52 -1.91 17.25
N ASN A 36 -3.27 -3.13 16.76
CA ASN A 36 -2.76 -3.39 15.42
C ASN A 36 -3.77 -2.99 14.31
N TRP A 37 -3.25 -2.78 13.11
CA TRP A 37 -4.07 -2.59 11.91
C TRP A 37 -4.97 -3.79 11.64
N GLY A 38 -6.28 -3.57 11.53
CA GLY A 38 -7.26 -4.63 11.31
C GLY A 38 -7.47 -5.59 12.50
N GLY A 39 -6.60 -5.51 13.51
CA GLY A 39 -6.63 -6.30 14.74
C GLY A 39 -7.57 -5.76 15.81
N GLY A 40 -7.62 -6.48 16.93
CA GLY A 40 -8.43 -6.16 18.12
C GLY A 40 -9.94 -6.22 17.89
N ASN A 41 -10.70 -6.25 18.98
CA ASN A 41 -12.15 -6.23 18.96
C ASN A 41 -12.69 -5.45 20.17
N THR A 42 -13.77 -4.71 19.96
CA THR A 42 -14.44 -3.96 21.03
C THR A 42 -15.93 -4.29 20.99
N SER A 43 -16.55 -4.42 22.16
CA SER A 43 -17.98 -4.67 22.26
C SER A 43 -18.66 -3.85 23.36
N MET A 44 -19.98 -3.73 23.21
CA MET A 44 -20.88 -3.29 24.27
C MET A 44 -22.14 -4.14 24.32
N LYS A 45 -22.71 -4.37 25.50
CA LYS A 45 -24.01 -4.99 25.72
C LYS A 45 -25.01 -3.92 26.16
N THR A 46 -26.16 -3.85 25.47
CA THR A 46 -27.21 -2.85 25.73
C THR A 46 -28.58 -3.40 25.37
N THR A 47 -29.65 -2.73 25.79
CA THR A 47 -31.02 -3.09 25.42
C THR A 47 -31.45 -2.30 24.19
N VAL A 48 -31.97 -3.00 23.17
CA VAL A 48 -32.54 -2.37 21.96
C VAL A 48 -33.92 -2.95 21.66
N LYS A 49 -34.67 -2.29 20.78
CA LYS A 49 -35.92 -2.80 20.24
C LYS A 49 -35.63 -3.72 19.05
N ASP A 50 -36.08 -4.97 19.09
CA ASP A 50 -36.00 -5.87 17.94
C ASP A 50 -37.01 -5.47 16.83
N PHE A 51 -36.99 -6.18 15.70
CA PHE A 51 -37.91 -5.94 14.57
C PHE A 51 -39.39 -6.10 14.93
N ARG A 52 -39.71 -6.69 16.09
CA ARG A 52 -41.06 -6.89 16.63
C ARG A 52 -41.42 -5.86 17.71
N GLY A 53 -40.50 -4.94 18.05
CA GLY A 53 -40.67 -3.93 19.10
C GLY A 53 -40.45 -4.45 20.53
N ARG A 54 -39.86 -5.63 20.71
CA ARG A 54 -39.52 -6.18 22.03
C ARG A 54 -38.19 -5.63 22.51
N ASP A 55 -38.08 -5.35 23.80
CA ASP A 55 -36.78 -5.07 24.42
C ASP A 55 -35.98 -6.36 24.49
N VAL A 56 -34.83 -6.38 23.82
CA VAL A 56 -33.89 -7.50 23.82
C VAL A 56 -32.51 -6.99 24.18
N GLU A 57 -31.75 -7.82 24.90
CA GLU A 57 -30.35 -7.51 25.18
C GLU A 57 -29.50 -7.90 23.97
N VAL A 58 -28.74 -6.94 23.48
CA VAL A 58 -27.90 -7.07 22.29
C VAL A 58 -26.47 -6.74 22.64
N MET A 59 -25.54 -7.57 22.17
CA MET A 59 -24.14 -7.22 22.09
C MET A 59 -23.83 -6.64 20.72
N TRP A 60 -23.35 -5.41 20.69
CA TRP A 60 -22.67 -4.83 19.53
C TRP A 60 -21.20 -5.19 19.60
N VAL A 61 -20.67 -5.76 18.54
CA VAL A 61 -19.25 -6.14 18.42
C VAL A 61 -18.71 -5.75 17.05
N LYS A 62 -17.41 -5.52 16.95
CA LYS A 62 -16.74 -5.25 15.68
C LYS A 62 -17.06 -6.34 14.64
N GLY A 63 -17.43 -5.88 13.43
CA GLY A 63 -17.57 -6.74 12.25
C GLY A 63 -16.21 -7.09 11.65
N SER A 64 -16.15 -8.25 11.00
CA SER A 64 -14.95 -8.76 10.34
C SER A 64 -14.47 -7.83 9.22
N GLY A 65 -13.15 -7.66 9.08
CA GLY A 65 -12.52 -6.86 8.02
C GLY A 65 -12.49 -5.34 8.25
N SER A 66 -12.90 -4.86 9.42
CA SER A 66 -12.88 -3.42 9.76
C SER A 66 -11.66 -3.05 10.62
N ASP A 67 -11.22 -1.78 10.57
CA ASP A 67 -10.13 -1.26 11.42
C ASP A 67 -10.69 -0.32 12.49
N LEU A 68 -10.45 -0.63 13.77
CA LEU A 68 -10.99 0.10 14.92
C LEU A 68 -10.75 1.60 14.82
N ALA A 69 -9.63 2.05 14.23
CA ALA A 69 -9.25 3.45 14.11
C ALA A 69 -10.20 4.29 13.21
N THR A 70 -10.92 3.64 12.29
CA THR A 70 -11.70 4.31 11.23
C THR A 70 -13.16 3.88 11.20
N MET A 71 -13.56 2.99 12.11
CA MET A 71 -14.87 2.38 12.13
C MET A 71 -15.99 3.39 12.38
N LYS A 72 -17.15 3.08 11.80
CA LYS A 72 -18.44 3.75 11.95
C LYS A 72 -19.47 2.73 12.44
N ALA A 73 -20.67 3.22 12.79
CA ALA A 73 -21.77 2.37 13.27
C ALA A 73 -22.08 1.17 12.36
N HIS A 74 -22.04 1.33 11.03
CA HIS A 74 -22.32 0.26 10.07
C HIS A 74 -21.26 -0.85 10.04
N ASN A 75 -20.10 -0.65 10.71
CA ASN A 75 -19.06 -1.66 10.82
C ASN A 75 -19.25 -2.60 12.04
N PHE A 76 -20.28 -2.37 12.86
CA PHE A 76 -20.61 -3.21 14.01
C PHE A 76 -21.77 -4.16 13.71
N THR A 77 -21.73 -5.32 14.36
CA THR A 77 -22.76 -6.34 14.29
C THR A 77 -23.49 -6.42 15.62
N GLY A 78 -24.81 -6.21 15.61
CA GLY A 78 -25.67 -6.44 16.76
C GLY A 78 -26.13 -7.90 16.81
N LEU A 79 -25.88 -8.57 17.93
CA LEU A 79 -26.23 -9.97 18.15
C LEU A 79 -27.11 -10.12 19.40
N ASN A 80 -28.17 -10.91 19.31
CA ASN A 80 -29.09 -11.18 20.41
C ASN A 80 -28.43 -12.08 21.48
N MET A 81 -28.36 -11.59 22.72
CA MET A 81 -27.70 -12.30 23.81
C MET A 81 -28.47 -13.53 24.27
N ASP A 82 -29.79 -13.57 24.11
CA ASP A 82 -30.59 -14.75 24.45
C ASP A 82 -30.26 -15.95 23.55
N ASP A 83 -29.88 -15.69 22.32
CA ASP A 83 -29.48 -16.72 21.35
C ASP A 83 -28.01 -17.13 21.54
N ILE A 84 -27.12 -16.22 21.95
CA ILE A 84 -25.69 -16.54 22.13
C ILE A 84 -25.40 -17.24 23.45
N ARG A 85 -26.02 -16.82 24.57
CA ARG A 85 -25.72 -17.35 25.92
C ARG A 85 -25.72 -18.88 26.03
N PRO A 86 -26.65 -19.63 25.43
CA PRO A 86 -26.66 -21.09 25.49
C PRO A 86 -25.38 -21.74 24.93
N LEU A 87 -24.63 -21.05 24.08
CA LEU A 87 -23.38 -21.60 23.52
C LEU A 87 -22.32 -21.89 24.57
N ILE A 88 -22.34 -21.23 25.73
CA ILE A 88 -21.34 -21.48 26.79
C ILE A 88 -21.40 -22.92 27.32
N GLU A 89 -22.56 -23.57 27.22
CA GLU A 89 -22.81 -24.95 27.67
C GLU A 89 -22.30 -26.01 26.67
N LYS A 90 -22.00 -25.62 25.42
CA LYS A 90 -21.41 -26.55 24.44
C LYS A 90 -19.95 -26.82 24.81
N GLU A 91 -19.51 -28.07 24.68
CA GLU A 91 -18.12 -28.45 24.96
C GLU A 91 -17.15 -27.88 23.92
N GLU A 92 -17.46 -28.08 22.64
CA GLU A 92 -16.69 -27.65 21.48
C GLU A 92 -17.60 -27.19 20.33
N MET A 93 -17.02 -26.41 19.41
CA MET A 93 -17.72 -25.94 18.20
C MET A 93 -16.68 -25.63 17.10
N PRO A 94 -16.82 -26.21 15.89
CA PRO A 94 -15.99 -25.86 14.74
C PRO A 94 -16.18 -24.41 14.28
N ASP A 95 -15.15 -23.84 13.66
CA ASP A 95 -15.14 -22.45 13.18
C ASP A 95 -16.30 -22.14 12.19
N GLU A 96 -16.62 -23.08 11.30
CA GLU A 96 -17.70 -22.94 10.32
C GLU A 96 -19.07 -22.93 10.98
N GLU A 97 -19.32 -23.88 11.90
CA GLU A 97 -20.56 -23.95 12.68
C GLU A 97 -20.74 -22.70 13.54
N MET A 98 -19.66 -22.21 14.18
CA MET A 98 -19.67 -20.99 14.98
C MET A 98 -20.10 -19.78 14.16
N VAL A 99 -19.53 -19.64 12.97
CA VAL A 99 -19.84 -18.53 12.07
C VAL A 99 -21.29 -18.58 11.61
N GLU A 100 -21.76 -19.76 11.20
CA GLU A 100 -23.14 -19.97 10.78
C GLU A 100 -24.10 -19.66 11.93
N TYR A 101 -23.82 -20.17 13.14
CA TYR A 101 -24.62 -19.91 14.32
C TYR A 101 -24.70 -18.42 14.65
N LEU A 102 -23.57 -17.71 14.67
CA LEU A 102 -23.53 -16.27 14.94
C LEU A 102 -24.33 -15.48 13.91
N SER A 103 -24.44 -15.95 12.67
CA SER A 103 -25.30 -15.31 11.65
C SER A 103 -26.79 -15.37 11.99
N HIS A 104 -27.24 -16.44 12.66
CA HIS A 104 -28.60 -16.57 13.15
C HIS A 104 -28.89 -15.72 14.38
N CYS A 105 -27.86 -15.32 15.12
CA CYS A 105 -27.99 -14.42 16.27
C CYS A 105 -28.09 -12.94 15.87
N MET A 106 -27.87 -12.60 14.60
CA MET A 106 -27.87 -11.20 14.14
C MET A 106 -29.27 -10.59 14.21
N ILE A 107 -29.38 -9.38 14.77
CA ILE A 107 -30.66 -8.66 14.86
C ILE A 107 -31.08 -8.01 13.52
N ASP A 108 -30.13 -7.83 12.61
CA ASP A 108 -30.35 -7.37 11.23
C ASP A 108 -29.37 -8.10 10.31
N SER A 109 -29.90 -8.81 9.32
CA SER A 109 -29.10 -9.56 8.34
C SER A 109 -28.22 -8.69 7.45
N LYS A 110 -28.42 -7.36 7.43
CA LYS A 110 -27.60 -6.40 6.69
C LYS A 110 -26.35 -5.96 7.44
N HIS A 111 -26.27 -6.23 8.75
CA HIS A 111 -25.05 -5.97 9.50
C HIS A 111 -23.88 -6.78 8.91
N PRO A 112 -22.63 -6.31 9.07
CA PRO A 112 -21.48 -7.09 8.67
C PRO A 112 -21.43 -8.41 9.44
N ARG A 113 -20.72 -9.39 8.88
CA ARG A 113 -20.40 -10.64 9.58
C ARG A 113 -19.59 -10.32 10.85
N ALA A 114 -19.97 -10.90 11.98
CA ALA A 114 -19.26 -10.68 13.25
C ALA A 114 -17.83 -11.26 13.23
N SER A 115 -16.94 -10.70 14.05
CA SER A 115 -15.59 -11.24 14.26
C SER A 115 -15.63 -12.68 14.79
N ILE A 116 -14.62 -13.48 14.46
CA ILE A 116 -14.38 -14.83 15.01
C ILE A 116 -14.26 -14.82 16.55
N GLU A 117 -13.81 -13.72 17.13
CA GLU A 117 -13.58 -13.57 18.57
C GLU A 117 -14.82 -13.07 19.29
N THR A 118 -15.96 -13.00 18.60
CA THR A 118 -17.23 -12.53 19.17
C THR A 118 -17.59 -13.25 20.46
N LEU A 119 -17.36 -14.56 20.55
CA LEU A 119 -17.73 -15.34 21.72
C LEU A 119 -16.89 -15.00 22.95
N LEU A 120 -15.64 -14.56 22.80
CA LEU A 120 -14.82 -14.03 23.89
C LEU A 120 -15.53 -12.85 24.55
N HIS A 121 -16.08 -11.95 23.74
CA HIS A 121 -16.85 -10.81 24.23
C HIS A 121 -18.22 -11.23 24.82
N ALA A 122 -18.87 -12.23 24.23
CA ALA A 122 -20.21 -12.65 24.63
C ALA A 122 -20.22 -13.42 25.96
N PHE A 123 -19.24 -14.29 26.19
CA PHE A 123 -19.17 -15.14 27.38
C PHE A 123 -18.73 -14.37 28.63
N LEU A 124 -18.11 -13.20 28.47
CA LEU A 124 -17.82 -12.32 29.59
C LEU A 124 -19.08 -11.55 30.02
N PRO A 125 -19.41 -11.50 31.33
CA PRO A 125 -20.66 -10.91 31.81
C PRO A 125 -20.66 -9.37 31.81
N PHE A 126 -19.57 -8.74 31.39
CA PHE A 126 -19.39 -7.28 31.47
C PHE A 126 -20.07 -6.55 30.32
N LYS A 127 -20.53 -5.33 30.58
CA LYS A 127 -21.21 -4.49 29.60
C LYS A 127 -20.29 -4.04 28.49
N HIS A 128 -19.04 -3.70 28.82
CA HIS A 128 -18.07 -3.16 27.90
C HIS A 128 -16.82 -4.02 27.94
N VAL A 129 -16.37 -4.51 26.78
CA VAL A 129 -15.19 -5.38 26.68
C VAL A 129 -14.30 -4.89 25.53
N ASP A 130 -13.02 -4.74 25.81
CA ASP A 130 -11.98 -4.37 24.86
C ASP A 130 -10.94 -5.49 24.77
N HIS A 131 -10.73 -6.01 23.57
CA HIS A 131 -9.66 -6.90 23.21
C HIS A 131 -8.67 -6.16 22.29
N THR A 132 -7.42 -6.06 22.74
CA THR A 132 -6.38 -5.23 22.11
C THR A 132 -5.07 -6.00 21.96
N HIS A 133 -4.12 -5.39 21.25
CA HIS A 133 -2.82 -5.97 20.91
C HIS A 133 -1.65 -5.05 21.31
N PRO A 134 -1.51 -4.67 22.59
CA PRO A 134 -0.56 -3.62 22.96
C PRO A 134 0.89 -4.12 22.94
N ASP A 135 1.82 -3.31 22.42
CA ASP A 135 3.25 -3.68 22.30
C ASP A 135 3.82 -4.17 23.64
N ALA A 136 3.51 -3.48 24.74
CA ALA A 136 3.98 -3.82 26.08
C ALA A 136 3.41 -5.15 26.60
N ILE A 137 2.14 -5.43 26.31
CA ILE A 137 1.50 -6.68 26.73
C ILE A 137 1.99 -7.84 25.87
N ILE A 138 2.13 -7.65 24.57
CA ILE A 138 2.67 -8.69 23.69
C ILE A 138 4.13 -8.96 24.06
N SER A 139 4.93 -7.94 24.39
CA SER A 139 6.30 -8.13 24.92
C SER A 139 6.33 -9.06 26.13
N LEU A 140 5.41 -8.84 27.08
CA LEU A 140 5.24 -9.68 28.25
C LEU A 140 4.79 -11.10 27.88
N CYS A 141 3.80 -11.21 26.99
CA CYS A 141 3.23 -12.48 26.55
C CYS A 141 4.14 -13.29 25.61
N CYS A 142 5.19 -12.67 25.07
CA CYS A 142 6.20 -13.27 24.20
C CYS A 142 7.58 -13.36 24.88
N ALA A 143 7.64 -13.16 26.21
CA ALA A 143 8.81 -13.53 27.00
C ALA A 143 8.64 -14.97 27.52
N ASP A 144 9.71 -15.76 27.50
CA ASP A 144 9.75 -17.14 28.02
C ASP A 144 9.29 -17.27 29.48
N ASN A 145 9.50 -16.23 30.27
CA ASN A 145 9.10 -16.08 31.68
C ASN A 145 7.91 -15.12 31.87
N GLY A 146 7.13 -14.86 30.81
CA GLY A 146 6.08 -13.84 30.78
C GLY A 146 5.01 -13.98 31.86
N LYS A 147 4.60 -15.22 32.18
CA LYS A 147 3.61 -15.48 33.22
C LYS A 147 4.10 -15.12 34.62
N GLN A 148 5.36 -15.40 34.94
CA GLN A 148 5.94 -15.03 36.25
C GLN A 148 6.02 -13.51 36.37
N ILE A 149 6.43 -12.81 35.31
CA ILE A 149 6.51 -11.35 35.30
C ILE A 149 5.11 -10.72 35.40
N ALA A 150 4.09 -11.31 34.77
CA ALA A 150 2.72 -10.86 34.91
C ALA A 150 2.24 -10.94 36.38
N GLU A 151 2.67 -11.96 37.13
CA GLU A 151 2.39 -12.06 38.57
C GLU A 151 3.09 -10.96 39.38
N GLU A 152 4.31 -10.55 38.99
CA GLU A 152 5.00 -9.41 39.62
C GLU A 152 4.30 -8.07 39.34
N ILE A 153 3.75 -7.87 38.15
CA ILE A 153 3.08 -6.61 37.76
C ILE A 153 1.67 -6.53 38.32
N TYR A 154 0.87 -7.58 38.10
CA TYR A 154 -0.58 -7.55 38.34
C TYR A 154 -1.02 -8.30 39.60
N GLY A 155 -0.15 -9.08 40.23
CA GLY A 155 -0.49 -9.90 41.39
C GLY A 155 -1.59 -10.91 41.04
N ASN A 156 -2.70 -10.90 41.80
CA ASN A 156 -3.84 -11.77 41.55
C ASN A 156 -4.92 -11.17 40.64
N ARG A 157 -4.68 -10.00 40.02
CA ARG A 157 -5.68 -9.28 39.21
C ARG A 157 -5.82 -9.82 37.78
N PHE A 158 -4.97 -10.73 37.33
CA PHE A 158 -4.96 -11.21 35.95
C PHE A 158 -5.38 -12.67 35.83
N VAL A 159 -5.80 -13.04 34.63
CA VAL A 159 -5.96 -14.42 34.18
C VAL A 159 -4.96 -14.66 33.05
N TRP A 160 -4.13 -15.71 33.18
CA TRP A 160 -3.25 -16.15 32.09
C TRP A 160 -3.92 -17.25 31.28
N VAL A 161 -4.02 -17.04 29.97
CA VAL A 161 -4.53 -18.05 29.04
C VAL A 161 -3.38 -18.46 28.12
N PRO A 162 -2.98 -19.75 28.13
CA PRO A 162 -1.92 -20.22 27.25
C PRO A 162 -2.32 -20.13 25.80
N TYR A 163 -1.35 -20.11 24.89
CA TYR A 163 -1.65 -19.95 23.47
C TYR A 163 -2.52 -21.09 22.96
N ILE A 164 -3.63 -20.72 22.34
CA ILE A 164 -4.49 -21.57 21.54
C ILE A 164 -5.04 -20.72 20.40
N ARG A 165 -5.33 -21.34 19.27
CA ARG A 165 -5.89 -20.62 18.12
C ARG A 165 -7.19 -19.88 18.52
N PRO A 166 -7.38 -18.62 18.10
CA PRO A 166 -8.61 -17.89 18.37
C PRO A 166 -9.85 -18.63 17.87
N GLY A 167 -10.93 -18.59 18.66
CA GLY A 167 -12.18 -19.28 18.37
C GLY A 167 -12.97 -19.66 19.63
N PHE A 168 -13.84 -20.67 19.49
CA PHE A 168 -14.74 -21.11 20.56
C PHE A 168 -14.01 -21.55 21.84
N THR A 169 -13.00 -22.42 21.72
CA THR A 169 -12.25 -22.95 22.85
C THR A 169 -11.52 -21.86 23.63
N LEU A 170 -10.87 -20.93 22.94
CA LEU A 170 -10.23 -19.76 23.57
C LEU A 170 -11.25 -18.96 24.38
N SER A 171 -12.42 -18.68 23.77
CA SER A 171 -13.49 -17.90 24.39
C SER A 171 -13.99 -18.55 25.69
N LYS A 172 -14.11 -19.87 25.73
CA LYS A 172 -14.48 -20.61 26.95
C LYS A 172 -13.39 -20.57 28.02
N MET A 173 -12.13 -20.80 27.66
CA MET A 173 -11.00 -20.74 28.60
C MET A 173 -10.91 -19.37 29.29
N ILE A 174 -11.14 -18.29 28.52
CA ILE A 174 -11.18 -16.93 29.06
C ILE A 174 -12.34 -16.78 30.05
N ALA A 175 -13.56 -17.18 29.66
CA ALA A 175 -14.73 -17.05 30.52
C ALA A 175 -14.61 -17.86 31.82
N GLU A 176 -14.10 -19.09 31.74
CA GLU A 176 -13.83 -19.95 32.91
C GLU A 176 -12.73 -19.37 33.80
N GLY A 177 -11.64 -18.87 33.20
CA GLY A 177 -10.55 -18.24 33.94
C GLY A 177 -11.01 -17.00 34.72
N VAL A 178 -11.81 -16.14 34.08
CA VAL A 178 -12.39 -14.95 34.72
C VAL A 178 -13.40 -15.35 35.81
N LYS A 179 -14.26 -16.35 35.56
CA LYS A 179 -15.20 -16.87 36.57
C LYS A 179 -14.49 -17.43 37.80
N ASN A 180 -13.35 -18.08 37.60
CA ASN A 180 -12.56 -18.71 38.67
C ASN A 180 -11.66 -17.73 39.43
N ASN A 181 -11.47 -16.51 38.93
CA ASN A 181 -10.71 -15.46 39.61
C ASN A 181 -11.60 -14.24 39.90
N PRO A 182 -12.16 -14.11 41.12
CA PRO A 182 -13.04 -12.99 41.47
C PRO A 182 -12.33 -11.63 41.51
N ASN A 183 -11.00 -11.59 41.51
CA ASN A 183 -10.20 -10.36 41.46
C ASN A 183 -9.77 -10.00 40.03
N ALA A 184 -10.20 -10.76 39.02
CA ALA A 184 -9.79 -10.51 37.65
C ALA A 184 -10.24 -9.12 37.18
N GLU A 185 -9.30 -8.36 36.64
CA GLU A 185 -9.50 -7.09 35.94
C GLU A 185 -9.09 -7.18 34.47
N LEU A 186 -8.29 -8.21 34.13
CA LEU A 186 -7.70 -8.41 32.82
C LEU A 186 -7.44 -9.88 32.51
N VAL A 187 -7.35 -10.18 31.22
CA VAL A 187 -6.87 -11.46 30.71
C VAL A 187 -5.67 -11.20 29.81
N LEU A 188 -4.58 -11.91 30.09
CA LEU A 188 -3.39 -11.97 29.26
C LEU A 188 -3.43 -13.26 28.46
N MET A 189 -3.48 -13.13 27.14
CA MET A 189 -3.43 -14.26 26.23
C MET A 189 -2.00 -14.40 25.72
N GLU A 190 -1.35 -15.50 26.05
CA GLU A 190 0.01 -15.80 25.66
C GLU A 190 0.18 -15.69 24.13
N LYS A 191 1.21 -14.95 23.70
CA LYS A 191 1.53 -14.60 22.30
C LYS A 191 0.43 -13.89 21.51
N HIS A 192 -0.69 -13.51 22.12
CA HIS A 192 -1.85 -12.97 21.40
C HIS A 192 -2.14 -11.53 21.82
N GLY A 193 -2.66 -11.29 23.02
CA GLY A 193 -3.09 -9.94 23.39
C GLY A 193 -3.74 -9.80 24.76
N LEU A 194 -4.48 -8.70 24.92
CA LEU A 194 -5.08 -8.24 26.17
C LEU A 194 -6.60 -8.23 26.06
N VAL A 195 -7.31 -8.65 27.11
CA VAL A 195 -8.76 -8.39 27.27
C VAL A 195 -8.99 -7.64 28.58
N VAL A 196 -9.75 -6.54 28.50
CA VAL A 196 -10.15 -5.68 29.64
C VAL A 196 -11.63 -5.34 29.51
N TRP A 197 -12.26 -4.96 30.63
CA TRP A 197 -13.67 -4.63 30.67
C TRP A 197 -14.02 -3.53 31.67
N GLY A 198 -15.22 -2.98 31.54
CA GLY A 198 -15.81 -2.00 32.46
C GLY A 198 -17.34 -1.95 32.40
N ASP A 199 -17.94 -1.15 33.26
CA ASP A 199 -19.39 -0.89 33.29
C ASP A 199 -19.82 0.21 32.32
N THR A 200 -18.89 1.07 31.91
CA THR A 200 -19.08 2.15 30.93
C THR A 200 -17.99 2.11 29.85
N ALA A 201 -18.19 2.78 28.71
CA ALA A 201 -17.17 2.82 27.68
C ALA A 201 -15.89 3.53 28.17
N ARG A 202 -16.05 4.60 28.95
CA ARG A 202 -14.96 5.33 29.59
C ARG A 202 -14.14 4.45 30.51
N GLU A 203 -14.79 3.76 31.45
CA GLU A 203 -14.09 2.93 32.43
C GLU A 203 -13.30 1.81 31.74
N SER A 204 -13.91 1.16 30.74
CA SER A 204 -13.23 0.13 29.93
C SER A 204 -11.98 0.71 29.26
N TYR A 205 -12.11 1.86 28.60
CA TYR A 205 -11.00 2.55 27.94
C TYR A 205 -9.88 2.94 28.91
N GLU A 206 -10.22 3.65 29.99
CA GLU A 206 -9.23 4.12 30.98
C GLU A 206 -8.51 2.94 31.63
N LYS A 207 -9.23 1.85 31.92
CA LYS A 207 -8.64 0.62 32.46
C LYS A 207 -7.72 -0.06 31.45
N THR A 208 -8.09 -0.13 30.17
CA THR A 208 -7.20 -0.63 29.10
C THR A 208 -5.88 0.16 29.08
N ILE A 209 -5.95 1.50 29.06
CA ILE A 209 -4.75 2.34 29.02
C ILE A 209 -3.92 2.22 30.31
N ALA A 210 -4.56 2.12 31.48
CA ALA A 210 -3.88 1.94 32.75
C ALA A 210 -3.08 0.64 32.80
N ILE A 211 -3.71 -0.49 32.47
CA ILE A 211 -3.06 -1.81 32.44
C ILE A 211 -1.86 -1.83 31.50
N ILE A 212 -2.01 -1.26 30.29
CA ILE A 212 -0.91 -1.20 29.32
C ILE A 212 0.27 -0.41 29.90
N ASN A 213 0.01 0.72 30.53
CA ASN A 213 1.05 1.57 31.12
C ASN A 213 1.74 0.91 32.33
N GLU A 214 1.07 0.04 33.08
CA GLU A 214 1.70 -0.74 34.16
C GLU A 214 2.78 -1.69 33.60
N ALA A 215 2.45 -2.46 32.55
CA ALA A 215 3.43 -3.30 31.86
C ALA A 215 4.54 -2.49 31.19
N GLU A 216 4.19 -1.41 30.49
CA GLU A 216 5.16 -0.56 29.80
C GLU A 216 6.15 0.08 30.80
N SER A 217 5.68 0.52 31.96
CA SER A 217 6.51 1.06 33.04
C SER A 217 7.44 0.00 33.64
N TYR A 218 7.01 -1.25 33.73
CA TYR A 218 7.87 -2.36 34.15
C TYR A 218 8.97 -2.62 33.11
N ILE A 219 8.60 -2.73 31.83
CA ILE A 219 9.54 -2.99 30.72
C ILE A 219 10.57 -1.87 30.60
N ASN A 220 10.16 -0.60 30.61
CA ASN A 220 11.07 0.53 30.43
C ASN A 220 12.15 0.58 31.53
N ARG A 221 11.79 0.26 32.79
CA ARG A 221 12.77 0.16 33.89
C ARG A 221 13.82 -0.93 33.66
N ARG A 222 13.48 -2.02 32.97
CA ARG A 222 14.41 -3.10 32.60
C ARG A 222 15.27 -2.71 31.40
N ILE A 223 14.68 -2.03 30.41
CA ILE A 223 15.40 -1.51 29.23
C ILE A 223 16.50 -0.53 29.67
N GLU A 224 16.22 0.39 30.59
CA GLU A 224 17.22 1.35 31.09
C GLU A 224 18.46 0.68 31.71
N THR A 225 18.31 -0.55 32.20
CA THR A 225 19.39 -1.31 32.84
C THR A 225 20.16 -2.24 31.90
N ASN A 226 19.64 -2.50 30.70
CA ASN A 226 20.16 -3.51 29.78
C ASN A 226 20.52 -2.91 28.42
N GLN A 227 21.48 -3.51 27.74
CA GLN A 227 21.78 -3.14 26.37
C GLN A 227 20.76 -3.78 25.43
N VAL A 228 20.00 -2.95 24.71
CA VAL A 228 18.96 -3.39 23.79
C VAL A 228 19.60 -4.07 22.56
N PHE A 229 19.03 -5.21 22.14
CA PHE A 229 19.46 -5.98 20.96
C PHE A 229 20.96 -6.32 20.88
N GLY A 230 21.62 -6.47 22.03
CA GLY A 230 23.05 -6.78 22.08
C GLY A 230 23.96 -5.62 21.63
N GLY A 231 23.40 -4.44 21.41
CA GLY A 231 24.15 -3.24 21.01
C GLY A 231 24.36 -3.06 19.52
N THR A 232 24.95 -1.92 19.17
CA THR A 232 25.20 -1.52 17.78
C THR A 232 26.37 -2.28 17.15
N LYS A 233 26.11 -2.99 16.06
CA LYS A 233 27.09 -3.67 15.20
C LYS A 233 27.54 -2.80 14.02
N TYR A 234 26.61 -2.07 13.40
CA TYR A 234 26.86 -1.24 12.22
C TYR A 234 26.48 0.23 12.46
N ALA A 235 27.14 1.15 11.75
CA ALA A 235 26.71 2.54 11.72
C ALA A 235 25.63 2.73 10.64
N ALA A 236 24.58 3.49 10.97
CA ALA A 236 23.59 3.90 9.97
C ALA A 236 24.25 4.78 8.90
N LEU A 237 23.88 4.58 7.63
CA LEU A 237 24.28 5.49 6.56
C LEU A 237 23.63 6.87 6.77
N SER A 238 24.26 7.93 6.24
CA SER A 238 23.59 9.23 6.12
C SER A 238 22.36 9.11 5.23
N ASN A 239 21.38 10.02 5.38
CA ASN A 239 20.17 9.97 4.55
C ASN A 239 20.47 10.09 3.05
N ALA A 240 21.42 10.96 2.66
CA ALA A 240 21.83 11.11 1.27
C ALA A 240 22.46 9.81 0.71
N ASP A 241 23.41 9.23 1.45
CA ASP A 241 24.04 7.95 1.05
C ASP A 241 23.00 6.82 0.96
N ALA A 242 22.08 6.78 1.91
CA ALA A 242 21.02 5.77 1.92
C ALA A 242 20.06 5.92 0.74
N GLU A 243 19.67 7.15 0.38
CA GLU A 243 18.83 7.41 -0.80
C GLU A 243 19.52 6.99 -2.10
N ASP A 244 20.83 7.22 -2.22
CA ASP A 244 21.63 6.77 -3.37
C ASP A 244 21.63 5.23 -3.47
N VAL A 245 21.87 4.54 -2.35
CA VAL A 245 21.83 3.07 -2.33
C VAL A 245 20.41 2.56 -2.58
N LEU A 246 19.40 3.09 -1.88
CA LEU A 246 17.99 2.71 -1.99
C LEU A 246 17.49 2.85 -3.42
N SER A 247 17.71 4.00 -4.05
CA SER A 247 17.24 4.24 -5.42
C SER A 247 17.86 3.28 -6.43
N ALA A 248 19.09 2.80 -6.19
CA ALA A 248 19.75 1.81 -7.02
C ALA A 248 19.24 0.38 -6.80
N ILE A 249 18.86 0.00 -5.58
CA ILE A 249 18.41 -1.37 -5.24
C ILE A 249 16.90 -1.57 -5.33
N MET A 250 16.10 -0.51 -5.18
CA MET A 250 14.63 -0.57 -5.21
C MET A 250 14.09 -1.24 -6.49
N PRO A 251 14.54 -0.87 -7.72
CA PRO A 251 14.12 -1.54 -8.95
C PRO A 251 14.46 -3.04 -8.96
N VAL A 252 15.62 -3.40 -8.41
CA VAL A 252 16.10 -4.78 -8.32
C VAL A 252 15.24 -5.61 -7.35
N ILE A 253 14.97 -5.07 -6.16
CA ILE A 253 14.08 -5.70 -5.18
C ILE A 253 12.71 -5.89 -5.80
N ARG A 254 12.16 -4.83 -6.41
CA ARG A 254 10.81 -4.84 -6.98
C ARG A 254 10.68 -5.94 -8.01
N GLY A 255 11.67 -6.06 -8.90
CA GLY A 255 11.78 -7.16 -9.85
C GLY A 255 11.70 -8.53 -9.18
N ALA A 256 12.60 -8.79 -8.24
CA ALA A 256 12.72 -10.08 -7.56
C ALA A 256 11.47 -10.49 -6.76
N VAL A 257 10.73 -9.53 -6.19
CA VAL A 257 9.50 -9.80 -5.42
C VAL A 257 8.23 -9.85 -6.28
N SER A 258 8.32 -9.60 -7.58
CA SER A 258 7.16 -9.41 -8.48
C SER A 258 6.92 -10.55 -9.48
N GLU A 259 7.50 -11.73 -9.28
CA GLU A 259 7.38 -12.87 -10.20
C GLU A 259 5.94 -13.37 -10.35
N GLU A 260 5.23 -13.59 -9.23
CA GLU A 260 3.85 -14.09 -9.25
C GLU A 260 2.83 -12.97 -9.48
N LYS A 261 3.00 -11.85 -8.77
CA LYS A 261 2.22 -10.62 -8.92
C LYS A 261 3.12 -9.43 -8.66
N LYS A 262 2.93 -8.36 -9.43
CA LYS A 262 3.67 -7.11 -9.24
C LYS A 262 3.47 -6.56 -7.82
N MET A 263 4.54 -6.04 -7.25
CA MET A 263 4.54 -5.37 -5.95
C MET A 263 5.00 -3.93 -6.09
N LEU A 264 4.56 -3.10 -5.15
CA LEU A 264 5.15 -1.79 -4.88
C LEU A 264 5.99 -1.87 -3.62
N LEU A 265 6.98 -0.99 -3.56
CA LEU A 265 7.89 -0.88 -2.44
C LEU A 265 7.76 0.45 -1.72
N THR A 266 7.99 0.41 -0.42
CA THR A 266 8.29 1.59 0.41
C THR A 266 9.51 1.27 1.26
N TYR A 267 10.11 2.28 1.89
CA TYR A 267 11.18 2.07 2.87
C TYR A 267 10.93 2.87 4.13
N ASP A 268 11.52 2.41 5.23
CA ASP A 268 11.47 3.04 6.53
C ASP A 268 12.88 3.09 7.16
N ARG A 269 13.21 4.26 7.68
CA ARG A 269 14.48 4.61 8.31
C ARG A 269 14.29 5.26 9.67
N ALA A 270 13.15 5.04 10.31
CA ALA A 270 12.92 5.51 11.67
C ALA A 270 13.99 4.98 12.63
N GLU A 271 14.14 5.68 13.75
CA GLU A 271 15.19 5.43 14.73
C GLU A 271 15.14 4.00 15.30
N ASP A 272 13.94 3.48 15.60
CA ASP A 272 13.74 2.13 16.11
C ASP A 272 14.11 1.05 15.08
N VAL A 273 13.78 1.27 13.81
CA VAL A 273 14.19 0.40 12.70
C VAL A 273 15.71 0.38 12.57
N LEU A 274 16.34 1.56 12.56
CA LEU A 274 17.81 1.66 12.44
C LEU A 274 18.53 1.13 13.68
N GLU A 275 18.02 1.35 14.89
CA GLU A 275 18.53 0.74 16.13
C GLU A 275 18.51 -0.78 16.00
N PHE A 276 17.38 -1.34 15.54
CA PHE A 276 17.24 -2.78 15.35
C PHE A 276 18.16 -3.30 14.26
N VAL A 277 18.01 -2.91 12.98
CA VAL A 277 18.74 -3.55 11.87
C VAL A 277 20.26 -3.41 11.95
N ASN A 278 20.75 -2.42 12.71
CA ASN A 278 22.18 -2.22 12.94
C ASN A 278 22.70 -2.95 14.18
N SER A 279 21.87 -3.69 14.90
CA SER A 279 22.25 -4.36 16.13
C SER A 279 22.97 -5.70 15.91
N HIS A 280 23.58 -6.23 16.97
CA HIS A 280 24.17 -7.58 16.96
C HIS A 280 23.11 -8.68 16.80
N ASP A 281 21.93 -8.49 17.39
CA ASP A 281 20.92 -9.53 17.52
C ASP A 281 19.84 -9.49 16.43
N ALA A 282 19.80 -8.48 15.56
CA ALA A 282 18.74 -8.37 14.55
C ALA A 282 18.61 -9.59 13.64
N LYS A 283 19.73 -10.19 13.24
CA LYS A 283 19.72 -11.39 12.39
C LYS A 283 19.11 -12.60 13.09
N SER A 284 19.35 -12.81 14.38
CA SER A 284 18.80 -13.93 15.13
C SER A 284 17.35 -13.65 15.53
N LEU A 285 17.08 -12.48 16.13
CA LEU A 285 15.76 -12.10 16.63
C LEU A 285 14.71 -12.03 15.52
N SER A 286 15.06 -11.47 14.36
CA SER A 286 14.13 -11.41 13.22
C SER A 286 13.74 -12.79 12.69
N GLN A 287 14.45 -13.87 13.03
CA GLN A 287 14.19 -15.21 12.52
C GLN A 287 13.48 -16.11 13.54
N VAL A 288 13.08 -15.58 14.70
CA VAL A 288 12.35 -16.33 15.74
C VAL A 288 10.89 -16.58 15.32
N GLY A 289 10.22 -15.57 14.74
CA GLY A 289 8.84 -15.65 14.27
C GLY A 289 8.09 -14.33 14.43
N ALA A 290 6.79 -14.35 14.16
CA ALA A 290 5.94 -13.17 14.27
C ALA A 290 5.62 -12.82 15.73
N ALA A 291 5.69 -11.53 16.05
CA ALA A 291 5.40 -11.04 17.40
C ALA A 291 3.94 -11.26 17.83
N CYS A 292 3.00 -11.30 16.88
CA CYS A 292 1.57 -11.46 17.12
C CYS A 292 0.93 -12.23 15.94
N PRO A 293 -0.09 -13.09 16.18
CA PRO A 293 -0.86 -13.75 15.14
C PRO A 293 -1.34 -12.80 14.02
N ASP A 294 -1.81 -11.60 14.38
CA ASP A 294 -2.32 -10.59 13.45
C ASP A 294 -1.28 -10.11 12.43
N HIS A 295 0.02 -10.28 12.73
CA HIS A 295 1.09 -9.86 11.83
C HIS A 295 1.22 -10.80 10.63
N LEU A 296 0.98 -12.11 10.82
CA LEU A 296 1.34 -13.17 9.89
C LEU A 296 0.77 -12.98 8.48
N VAL A 297 -0.48 -12.51 8.37
CA VAL A 297 -1.15 -12.25 7.08
C VAL A 297 -0.44 -11.15 6.28
N HIS A 298 0.16 -10.19 6.96
CA HIS A 298 0.73 -8.97 6.36
C HIS A 298 2.25 -8.95 6.35
N THR A 299 2.93 -9.69 7.22
CA THR A 299 4.39 -9.74 7.34
C THR A 299 4.98 -11.09 6.97
N LYS A 300 4.16 -12.15 6.92
CA LYS A 300 4.59 -13.57 6.96
C LYS A 300 5.23 -13.95 8.29
N MET A 301 5.58 -15.23 8.43
CA MET A 301 6.22 -15.78 9.64
C MET A 301 7.52 -15.05 10.02
N VAL A 302 8.39 -14.75 9.05
CA VAL A 302 9.64 -14.04 9.26
C VAL A 302 9.90 -13.05 8.12
N PRO A 303 10.57 -11.90 8.38
CA PRO A 303 11.10 -11.03 7.34
C PRO A 303 12.32 -11.65 6.66
N LEU A 304 12.72 -11.05 5.54
CA LEU A 304 14.02 -11.31 4.94
C LEU A 304 15.10 -10.42 5.57
N TYR A 305 16.12 -11.01 6.18
CA TYR A 305 17.32 -10.27 6.59
C TYR A 305 18.41 -10.40 5.52
N VAL A 306 18.89 -9.27 4.99
CA VAL A 306 19.98 -9.21 4.01
C VAL A 306 21.24 -8.73 4.70
N GLU A 307 22.21 -9.63 4.86
CA GLU A 307 23.50 -9.30 5.46
C GLU A 307 24.35 -8.50 4.47
N TRP A 308 24.71 -7.28 4.86
CA TRP A 308 25.52 -6.36 4.07
C TRP A 308 26.30 -5.43 5.01
N ASP A 309 27.52 -5.07 4.63
CA ASP A 309 28.34 -4.12 5.38
C ASP A 309 28.18 -2.71 4.80
N PRO A 310 27.48 -1.80 5.50
CA PRO A 310 27.23 -0.45 5.01
C PRO A 310 28.49 0.41 4.89
N ALA A 311 29.59 0.07 5.57
CA ALA A 311 30.84 0.81 5.44
C ALA A 311 31.46 0.66 4.04
N THR A 312 31.18 -0.46 3.35
CA THR A 312 31.72 -0.73 2.01
C THR A 312 31.04 0.09 0.93
N LYS A 313 29.76 0.45 1.11
CA LYS A 313 28.89 1.06 0.09
C LYS A 313 28.90 0.29 -1.25
N ASP A 314 29.17 -1.02 -1.23
CA ASP A 314 29.20 -1.84 -2.44
C ASP A 314 27.77 -2.17 -2.91
N ILE A 315 27.23 -1.31 -3.78
CA ILE A 315 25.88 -1.44 -4.35
C ILE A 315 25.79 -2.66 -5.27
N ALA A 316 26.85 -3.01 -6.00
CA ALA A 316 26.84 -4.14 -6.92
C ALA A 316 26.69 -5.45 -6.15
N LEU A 317 27.48 -5.63 -5.08
CA LEU A 317 27.35 -6.76 -4.17
C LEU A 317 25.97 -6.81 -3.52
N LEU A 318 25.43 -5.66 -3.07
CA LEU A 318 24.11 -5.61 -2.47
C LEU A 318 23.00 -6.05 -3.44
N LYS A 319 23.06 -5.61 -4.71
CA LYS A 319 22.11 -6.05 -5.74
C LYS A 319 22.13 -7.57 -5.94
N GLU A 320 23.32 -8.18 -5.97
CA GLU A 320 23.46 -9.63 -6.11
C GLU A 320 22.92 -10.37 -4.89
N GLU A 321 23.29 -9.92 -3.69
CA GLU A 321 22.89 -10.57 -2.45
C GLU A 321 21.38 -10.48 -2.23
N VAL A 322 20.77 -9.33 -2.53
CA VAL A 322 19.31 -9.16 -2.43
C VAL A 322 18.56 -10.11 -3.37
N LYS A 323 18.97 -10.23 -4.64
CA LYS A 323 18.35 -11.18 -5.58
C LYS A 323 18.44 -12.61 -5.06
N LYS A 324 19.65 -13.01 -4.63
CA LYS A 324 19.93 -14.34 -4.10
C LYS A 324 19.10 -14.64 -2.84
N ARG A 325 19.01 -13.68 -1.91
CA ARG A 325 18.29 -13.83 -0.65
C ARG A 325 16.78 -13.86 -0.84
N ILE A 326 16.23 -13.05 -1.74
CA ILE A 326 14.81 -13.13 -2.10
C ILE A 326 14.48 -14.49 -2.71
N ALA A 327 15.29 -14.99 -3.65
CA ALA A 327 15.09 -16.32 -4.21
C ALA A 327 15.13 -17.43 -3.14
N ALA A 328 16.11 -17.36 -2.22
CA ALA A 328 16.21 -18.30 -1.11
C ALA A 328 15.00 -18.21 -0.15
N PHE A 329 14.51 -17.01 0.13
CA PHE A 329 13.31 -16.79 0.95
C PHE A 329 12.10 -17.47 0.33
N LYS A 330 11.87 -17.30 -0.98
CA LYS A 330 10.75 -17.93 -1.69
C LYS A 330 10.80 -19.45 -1.60
N GLN A 331 11.98 -20.04 -1.79
CA GLN A 331 12.18 -21.49 -1.65
C GLN A 331 11.93 -21.96 -0.21
N ALA A 332 12.43 -21.23 0.79
CA ALA A 332 12.17 -21.53 2.19
C ALA A 332 10.68 -21.45 2.53
N TYR A 333 9.96 -20.47 1.97
CA TYR A 333 8.53 -20.29 2.15
C TYR A 333 7.71 -21.41 1.49
N ILE A 334 8.09 -21.88 0.30
CA ILE A 334 7.49 -23.06 -0.33
C ILE A 334 7.71 -24.30 0.55
N ALA A 335 8.93 -24.51 1.06
CA ALA A 335 9.23 -25.64 1.93
C ALA A 335 8.45 -25.54 3.27
N TYR A 336 8.27 -24.34 3.81
CA TYR A 336 7.41 -24.07 4.97
C TYR A 336 5.95 -24.45 4.68
N PHE A 337 5.42 -24.02 3.54
CA PHE A 337 4.06 -24.39 3.12
C PHE A 337 3.91 -25.91 2.98
N ASP A 338 4.82 -26.58 2.29
CA ASP A 338 4.74 -28.03 2.05
C ASP A 338 4.83 -28.87 3.33
N ARG A 339 5.55 -28.41 4.35
CA ARG A 339 5.63 -29.11 5.65
C ARG A 339 4.36 -29.01 6.49
N ASN A 340 3.54 -27.98 6.28
CA ASN A 340 2.43 -27.65 7.18
C ASN A 340 1.04 -27.69 6.53
N LYS A 341 0.97 -27.69 5.20
CA LYS A 341 -0.31 -27.64 4.46
C LYS A 341 -1.24 -28.79 4.81
N ASN A 342 -2.53 -28.48 4.83
CA ASN A 342 -3.63 -29.43 4.87
C ASN A 342 -4.25 -29.60 3.48
N GLU A 343 -5.18 -30.53 3.36
CA GLU A 343 -5.95 -30.73 2.13
C GLU A 343 -6.77 -29.46 1.81
N GLY A 344 -6.60 -28.92 0.60
CA GLY A 344 -7.31 -27.73 0.13
C GLY A 344 -6.56 -26.40 0.28
N ASP A 345 -5.47 -26.37 1.05
CA ASP A 345 -4.65 -25.16 1.20
C ASP A 345 -3.98 -24.78 -0.13
N GLN A 346 -3.97 -23.48 -0.44
CA GLN A 346 -3.35 -22.93 -1.65
C GLN A 346 -2.29 -21.89 -1.28
N ILE A 347 -1.06 -22.12 -1.74
CA ILE A 347 0.01 -21.13 -1.61
C ILE A 347 -0.33 -19.89 -2.45
N PHE A 348 -0.18 -18.71 -1.86
CA PHE A 348 -0.31 -17.44 -2.57
C PHE A 348 1.08 -16.86 -2.85
N GLU A 349 1.33 -15.57 -2.58
CA GLU A 349 2.61 -14.93 -2.87
C GLU A 349 3.73 -15.39 -1.94
N THR A 350 4.85 -15.85 -2.53
CA THR A 350 6.00 -16.39 -1.77
C THR A 350 7.05 -15.32 -1.41
N ALA A 351 6.94 -14.13 -2.01
CA ALA A 351 7.89 -13.04 -1.79
C ALA A 351 7.82 -12.46 -0.36
N PRO A 352 8.95 -11.97 0.18
CA PRO A 352 8.97 -11.34 1.51
C PRO A 352 8.16 -10.04 1.52
N ARG A 353 7.49 -9.77 2.65
CA ARG A 353 6.76 -8.52 2.91
C ARG A 353 7.60 -7.44 3.55
N VAL A 354 8.61 -7.85 4.31
CA VAL A 354 9.56 -7.00 5.03
C VAL A 354 10.96 -7.49 4.72
N ILE A 355 11.84 -6.57 4.34
CA ILE A 355 13.25 -6.80 4.02
C ILE A 355 14.10 -5.87 4.89
N LEU A 356 14.98 -6.42 5.71
CA LEU A 356 15.83 -5.69 6.64
C LEU A 356 17.26 -5.66 6.12
N ILE A 357 17.85 -4.46 6.05
CA ILE A 357 19.21 -4.27 5.54
C ILE A 357 19.98 -3.32 6.48
N PRO A 358 21.10 -3.77 7.08
CA PRO A 358 21.95 -2.91 7.92
C PRO A 358 22.40 -1.65 7.19
N GLY A 359 22.52 -0.56 7.93
CA GLY A 359 22.84 0.78 7.44
C GLY A 359 21.72 1.47 6.64
N ILE A 360 20.78 0.71 6.08
CA ILE A 360 19.72 1.20 5.21
C ILE A 360 18.37 1.27 5.92
N GLY A 361 17.98 0.26 6.71
CA GLY A 361 16.67 0.21 7.36
C GLY A 361 15.80 -0.92 6.81
N MET A 362 14.50 -0.65 6.68
CA MET A 362 13.48 -1.62 6.30
C MET A 362 12.87 -1.27 4.94
N ILE A 363 12.67 -2.26 4.08
CA ILE A 363 11.98 -2.13 2.79
C ILE A 363 10.75 -3.04 2.84
N ASN A 364 9.59 -2.49 2.48
CA ASN A 364 8.31 -3.19 2.60
C ASN A 364 7.70 -3.46 1.22
N THR A 365 7.03 -4.58 1.05
CA THR A 365 6.39 -4.95 -0.22
C THR A 365 4.88 -5.06 -0.07
N GLY A 366 4.13 -4.55 -1.04
CA GLY A 366 2.67 -4.59 -0.99
C GLY A 366 2.02 -4.45 -2.36
N LYS A 367 0.70 -4.72 -2.43
CA LYS A 367 -0.09 -4.56 -3.66
C LYS A 367 -0.26 -3.09 -4.11
N ASN A 368 -0.07 -2.17 -3.18
CA ASN A 368 -0.06 -0.73 -3.34
C ASN A 368 0.78 -0.12 -2.21
N VAL A 369 1.05 1.19 -2.25
CA VAL A 369 1.84 1.87 -1.22
C VAL A 369 1.23 1.71 0.17
N ALA A 370 -0.08 1.91 0.31
CA ALA A 370 -0.77 1.76 1.60
C ALA A 370 -0.53 0.38 2.23
N MET A 371 -0.69 -0.70 1.47
CA MET A 371 -0.47 -2.06 1.99
C MET A 371 0.99 -2.38 2.23
N SER A 372 1.92 -1.79 1.47
CA SER A 372 3.36 -1.88 1.76
C SER A 372 3.67 -1.22 3.11
N LYS A 373 3.08 -0.05 3.39
CA LYS A 373 3.20 0.62 4.69
C LYS A 373 2.56 -0.14 5.84
N VAL A 374 1.43 -0.83 5.62
CA VAL A 374 0.83 -1.70 6.66
C VAL A 374 1.81 -2.78 7.12
N SER A 375 2.49 -3.45 6.18
CA SER A 375 3.53 -4.44 6.52
C SER A 375 4.67 -3.82 7.35
N GLY A 376 5.14 -2.62 6.97
CA GLY A 376 6.16 -1.89 7.73
C GLY A 376 5.68 -1.49 9.13
N ALA A 377 4.48 -0.91 9.23
CA ALA A 377 3.88 -0.48 10.49
C ALA A 377 3.71 -1.63 11.49
N LEU A 378 3.26 -2.81 11.03
CA LEU A 378 3.19 -4.01 11.86
C LEU A 378 4.59 -4.47 12.29
N TYR A 379 5.59 -4.34 11.42
CA TYR A 379 6.95 -4.71 11.77
C TYR A 379 7.62 -3.75 12.77
N HIS A 380 7.23 -2.45 12.80
CA HIS A 380 7.60 -1.58 13.93
C HIS A 380 7.08 -2.13 15.27
N ARG A 381 5.86 -2.67 15.29
CA ARG A 381 5.30 -3.30 16.50
C ARG A 381 6.12 -4.54 16.86
N ALA A 382 6.49 -5.35 15.86
CA ALA A 382 7.38 -6.49 16.08
C ALA A 382 8.74 -6.08 16.68
N ILE A 383 9.34 -4.98 16.21
CA ILE A 383 10.59 -4.43 16.79
C ILE A 383 10.36 -4.00 18.24
N ALA A 384 9.28 -3.28 18.54
CA ALA A 384 8.94 -2.87 19.89
C ALA A 384 8.72 -4.07 20.83
N VAL A 385 8.03 -5.11 20.34
CA VAL A 385 7.82 -6.37 21.07
C VAL A 385 9.13 -7.10 21.31
N MET A 386 9.98 -7.25 20.30
CA MET A 386 11.29 -7.88 20.46
C MET A 386 12.15 -7.10 21.47
N LYS A 387 12.11 -5.76 21.43
CA LYS A 387 12.81 -4.89 22.40
C LYS A 387 12.32 -5.12 23.82
N GLY A 388 11.00 -5.15 24.02
CA GLY A 388 10.40 -5.36 25.32
C GLY A 388 10.64 -6.78 25.85
N ALA A 389 10.37 -7.80 25.04
CA ALA A 389 10.52 -9.20 25.43
C ALA A 389 11.97 -9.55 25.80
N THR A 390 12.95 -9.08 25.00
CA THR A 390 14.38 -9.31 25.31
C THR A 390 14.88 -8.57 26.55
N ALA A 391 14.19 -7.50 26.98
CA ALA A 391 14.47 -6.85 28.26
C ALA A 391 13.93 -7.64 29.47
N LEU A 392 12.95 -8.52 29.24
CA LEU A 392 12.28 -9.33 30.26
C LEU A 392 12.86 -10.75 30.36
N GLY A 393 13.26 -11.34 29.23
CA GLY A 393 13.73 -12.72 29.11
C GLY A 393 14.14 -13.04 27.67
N GLU A 394 13.89 -14.26 27.21
CA GLU A 394 14.06 -14.65 25.81
C GLU A 394 12.77 -14.36 25.03
N PHE A 395 12.90 -13.78 23.83
CA PHE A 395 11.77 -13.60 22.93
C PHE A 395 11.35 -14.94 22.34
N VAL A 396 10.10 -15.32 22.57
CA VAL A 396 9.46 -16.53 22.04
C VAL A 396 8.25 -16.16 21.19
N SER A 397 8.07 -16.90 20.09
CA SER A 397 6.98 -16.70 19.14
C SER A 397 6.12 -17.98 19.04
N LEU A 398 5.06 -17.91 18.24
CA LEU A 398 4.40 -19.09 17.70
C LEU A 398 5.41 -20.00 17.02
N ASN A 399 5.23 -21.31 17.16
CA ASN A 399 6.00 -22.28 16.39
C ASN A 399 5.57 -22.28 14.91
N GLU A 400 6.30 -23.03 14.09
CA GLU A 400 6.06 -23.09 12.64
C GLU A 400 4.61 -23.50 12.29
N ASN A 401 4.09 -24.55 12.94
CA ASN A 401 2.75 -25.05 12.66
C ASN A 401 1.65 -24.11 13.19
N GLU A 402 1.85 -23.54 14.37
CA GLU A 402 0.94 -22.51 14.93
C GLU A 402 0.86 -21.30 14.01
N SER A 403 2.01 -20.84 13.50
CA SER A 403 2.08 -19.72 12.55
C SER A 403 1.34 -20.06 11.25
N PHE A 404 1.52 -21.28 10.75
CA PHE A 404 0.86 -21.73 9.51
C PHE A 404 -0.65 -21.76 9.65
N ASN A 405 -1.15 -22.30 10.77
CA ASN A 405 -2.57 -22.41 11.06
C ASN A 405 -3.26 -21.04 11.24
N VAL A 406 -2.51 -19.96 11.42
CA VAL A 406 -3.02 -18.58 11.42
C VAL A 406 -2.88 -17.96 10.02
N GLU A 407 -1.70 -18.04 9.39
CA GLU A 407 -1.44 -17.44 8.08
C GLU A 407 -2.35 -18.00 6.97
N TYR A 408 -2.67 -19.30 7.04
CA TYR A 408 -3.53 -20.00 6.06
C TYR A 408 -4.94 -20.28 6.58
N TRP A 409 -5.35 -19.61 7.65
CA TRP A 409 -6.69 -19.84 8.21
C TRP A 409 -7.78 -19.39 7.24
N PRO A 410 -8.72 -20.27 6.82
CA PRO A 410 -9.74 -19.89 5.82
C PRO A 410 -10.60 -18.70 6.23
N LEU A 411 -10.84 -18.50 7.53
CA LEU A 411 -11.60 -17.36 8.02
C LEU A 411 -10.84 -16.04 7.89
N GLU A 412 -9.52 -16.07 8.07
CA GLU A 412 -8.67 -14.90 7.88
C GLU A 412 -8.50 -14.59 6.39
N LEU A 413 -8.27 -15.62 5.57
CA LEU A 413 -8.20 -15.50 4.11
C LEU A 413 -9.53 -15.04 3.50
N TYR A 414 -10.67 -15.40 4.09
CA TYR A 414 -11.98 -14.88 3.68
C TYR A 414 -12.06 -13.35 3.80
N LYS A 415 -11.44 -12.74 4.83
CA LYS A 415 -11.40 -11.26 4.94
C LYS A 415 -10.71 -10.64 3.72
N LEU A 416 -9.66 -11.29 3.21
CA LEU A 416 -8.94 -10.84 2.02
C LEU A 416 -9.77 -11.01 0.74
N SER A 417 -10.65 -12.02 0.68
CA SER A 417 -11.52 -12.27 -0.47
C SER A 417 -12.70 -11.29 -0.58
N LEU A 418 -13.04 -10.57 0.50
CA LEU A 418 -14.01 -9.48 0.49
C LEU A 418 -13.54 -8.24 -0.28
N ALA A 419 -12.22 -8.13 -0.55
CA ALA A 419 -11.69 -7.00 -1.31
C ALA A 419 -12.20 -7.03 -2.77
N PRO A 420 -12.50 -5.86 -3.37
CA PRO A 420 -12.85 -5.80 -4.79
C PRO A 420 -11.76 -6.42 -5.66
N LYS A 421 -12.16 -6.98 -6.79
CA LYS A 421 -11.22 -7.50 -7.80
C LYS A 421 -10.27 -6.37 -8.24
N GLU A 422 -8.99 -6.71 -8.39
CA GLU A 422 -7.99 -5.76 -8.89
C GLU A 422 -8.36 -5.24 -10.29
N ALA A 423 -8.27 -3.92 -10.46
CA ALA A 423 -8.43 -3.24 -11.74
C ALA A 423 -7.20 -3.41 -12.64
N GLU A 424 -7.32 -3.09 -13.94
CA GLU A 424 -6.33 -3.38 -15.00
C GLU A 424 -4.92 -2.84 -14.71
N PHE A 425 -4.80 -1.69 -14.04
CA PHE A 425 -3.51 -1.09 -13.71
C PHE A 425 -3.12 -1.20 -12.24
N SER A 426 -3.85 -2.01 -11.46
CA SER A 426 -3.44 -2.36 -10.10
C SER A 426 -2.01 -2.88 -10.09
N ARG A 427 -1.24 -2.46 -9.08
CA ARG A 427 0.18 -2.81 -8.88
C ARG A 427 1.16 -2.26 -9.94
N LYS A 428 0.69 -1.46 -10.89
CA LYS A 428 1.55 -0.83 -11.91
C LYS A 428 1.90 0.61 -11.51
N VAL A 429 3.09 1.05 -11.93
CA VAL A 429 3.58 2.42 -11.77
C VAL A 429 3.70 3.07 -13.14
N ALA A 430 2.99 4.17 -13.36
CA ALA A 430 3.01 4.93 -14.61
C ALA A 430 3.70 6.27 -14.43
N PHE A 431 4.70 6.54 -15.25
CA PHE A 431 5.43 7.80 -15.28
C PHE A 431 5.02 8.60 -16.52
N VAL A 432 4.42 9.77 -16.32
CA VAL A 432 3.81 10.57 -17.38
C VAL A 432 4.52 11.91 -17.46
N THR A 433 5.17 12.18 -18.59
CA THR A 433 5.79 13.50 -18.84
C THR A 433 4.76 14.48 -19.38
N GLY A 434 4.87 15.76 -19.02
CA GLY A 434 3.81 16.73 -19.30
C GLY A 434 2.51 16.40 -18.54
N GLY A 435 2.64 15.82 -17.33
CA GLY A 435 1.52 15.33 -16.51
C GLY A 435 0.53 16.41 -16.07
N ALA A 436 0.92 17.69 -16.08
CA ALA A 436 0.02 18.81 -15.80
C ALA A 436 -0.74 19.29 -17.05
N GLY A 437 -0.31 18.88 -18.25
CA GLY A 437 -0.96 19.24 -19.52
C GLY A 437 -2.23 18.43 -19.78
N GLY A 438 -3.05 18.86 -20.75
CA GLY A 438 -4.35 18.22 -21.05
C GLY A 438 -4.28 16.70 -21.23
N ILE A 439 -3.44 16.19 -22.15
CA ILE A 439 -3.32 14.74 -22.39
C ILE A 439 -2.73 14.02 -21.17
N GLY A 440 -1.67 14.58 -20.57
CA GLY A 440 -0.98 13.96 -19.45
C GLY A 440 -1.88 13.82 -18.22
N SER A 441 -2.58 14.88 -17.84
CA SER A 441 -3.46 14.89 -16.67
C SER A 441 -4.64 13.92 -16.81
N GLU A 442 -5.32 13.90 -17.96
CA GLU A 442 -6.38 12.91 -18.22
C GLU A 442 -5.85 11.47 -18.23
N THR A 443 -4.65 11.25 -18.75
CA THR A 443 -3.99 9.93 -18.70
C THR A 443 -3.70 9.51 -17.26
N CYS A 444 -3.17 10.41 -16.43
CA CYS A 444 -2.91 10.13 -15.02
C CYS A 444 -4.20 9.78 -14.26
N ARG A 445 -5.30 10.52 -14.50
CA ARG A 445 -6.60 10.22 -13.89
C ARG A 445 -7.14 8.86 -14.30
N LEU A 446 -7.11 8.56 -15.60
CA LEU A 446 -7.60 7.29 -16.12
C LEU A 446 -6.83 6.11 -15.52
N LEU A 447 -5.49 6.15 -15.60
CA LEU A 447 -4.65 5.07 -15.06
C LEU A 447 -4.81 4.91 -13.54
N ALA A 448 -4.91 6.01 -12.79
CA ALA A 448 -5.14 5.95 -11.34
C ALA A 448 -6.53 5.40 -10.98
N SER A 449 -7.56 5.77 -11.74
CA SER A 449 -8.92 5.25 -11.56
C SER A 449 -9.02 3.73 -11.78
N GLU A 450 -8.08 3.18 -12.55
CA GLU A 450 -7.92 1.75 -12.79
C GLU A 450 -6.78 1.12 -11.96
N GLY A 451 -6.33 1.79 -10.89
CA GLY A 451 -5.48 1.23 -9.83
C GLY A 451 -3.97 1.50 -9.94
N ALA A 452 -3.50 2.22 -10.96
CA ALA A 452 -2.08 2.56 -11.12
C ALA A 452 -1.62 3.55 -10.05
N HIS A 453 -0.34 3.47 -9.66
CA HIS A 453 0.32 4.63 -9.05
C HIS A 453 0.91 5.48 -10.17
N VAL A 454 0.78 6.79 -10.08
CA VAL A 454 1.12 7.71 -11.17
C VAL A 454 2.15 8.75 -10.74
N VAL A 455 3.14 8.98 -11.59
CA VAL A 455 4.11 10.06 -11.44
C VAL A 455 3.83 11.10 -12.51
N LEU A 456 3.49 12.31 -12.07
CA LEU A 456 3.24 13.47 -12.91
C LEU A 456 4.53 14.27 -12.99
N ALA A 457 5.32 14.02 -14.04
CA ALA A 457 6.58 14.70 -14.26
C ALA A 457 6.36 15.90 -15.20
N ASP A 458 6.56 17.11 -14.69
CA ASP A 458 6.25 18.33 -15.44
C ASP A 458 7.20 19.49 -15.09
N LEU A 459 7.35 20.44 -16.01
CA LEU A 459 8.04 21.69 -15.73
C LEU A 459 7.20 22.56 -14.77
N ASN A 460 5.88 22.51 -14.92
CA ASN A 460 4.91 23.15 -14.04
C ASN A 460 4.59 22.26 -12.82
N LEU A 461 5.42 22.38 -11.78
CA LEU A 461 5.24 21.63 -10.54
C LEU A 461 3.88 21.90 -9.88
N GLU A 462 3.45 23.15 -9.78
CA GLU A 462 2.19 23.53 -9.13
C GLU A 462 0.99 22.87 -9.81
N GLY A 463 0.97 22.86 -11.14
CA GLY A 463 -0.05 22.16 -11.91
C GLY A 463 -0.05 20.66 -11.64
N ALA A 464 1.13 20.03 -11.61
CA ALA A 464 1.26 18.59 -11.33
C ALA A 464 0.82 18.26 -9.89
N GLU A 465 1.17 19.08 -8.90
CA GLU A 465 0.79 18.91 -7.49
C GLU A 465 -0.71 18.98 -7.29
N LYS A 466 -1.39 19.93 -7.96
CA LYS A 466 -2.85 20.02 -7.91
C LYS A 466 -3.52 18.73 -8.38
N ILE A 467 -3.10 18.21 -9.54
CA ILE A 467 -3.68 16.98 -10.10
C ILE A 467 -3.34 15.77 -9.22
N ALA A 468 -2.11 15.71 -8.69
CA ALA A 468 -1.71 14.65 -7.77
C ALA A 468 -2.56 14.66 -6.49
N ALA A 469 -2.83 15.83 -5.90
CA ALA A 469 -3.68 15.98 -4.73
C ALA A 469 -5.11 15.48 -4.99
N GLU A 470 -5.70 15.87 -6.12
CA GLU A 470 -7.03 15.40 -6.54
C GLU A 470 -7.07 13.87 -6.72
N ILE A 471 -6.03 13.27 -7.31
CA ILE A 471 -5.93 11.81 -7.46
C ILE A 471 -5.78 11.13 -6.10
N ASN A 472 -4.98 11.69 -5.19
CA ASN A 472 -4.76 11.15 -3.85
C ASN A 472 -6.03 11.22 -2.99
N GLU A 473 -6.82 12.30 -3.12
CA GLU A 473 -8.11 12.42 -2.44
C GLU A 473 -9.12 11.36 -2.91
N LEU A 474 -9.17 11.08 -4.22
CA LEU A 474 -10.14 10.15 -4.79
C LEU A 474 -9.75 8.67 -4.66
N TYR A 475 -8.46 8.35 -4.74
CA TYR A 475 -7.98 6.97 -4.92
C TYR A 475 -6.98 6.51 -3.83
N GLY A 476 -6.88 7.29 -2.75
CA GLY A 476 -6.05 7.03 -1.58
C GLY A 476 -4.73 7.80 -1.60
N GLU A 477 -4.22 8.09 -0.41
CA GLU A 477 -2.94 8.79 -0.24
C GLU A 477 -1.80 8.13 -1.01
N GLU A 478 -0.89 8.95 -1.53
CA GLU A 478 0.29 8.52 -2.28
C GLU A 478 -0.01 7.65 -3.50
N ARG A 479 -1.22 7.73 -4.05
CA ARG A 479 -1.55 7.21 -5.38
C ARG A 479 -0.78 7.94 -6.48
N ALA A 480 -0.56 9.24 -6.30
CA ALA A 480 0.07 10.13 -7.24
C ALA A 480 1.21 10.93 -6.61
N LEU A 481 2.31 11.07 -7.37
CA LEU A 481 3.48 11.87 -7.03
C LEU A 481 3.72 12.92 -8.12
N ALA A 482 3.82 14.19 -7.73
CA ALA A 482 4.24 15.26 -8.63
C ALA A 482 5.77 15.44 -8.58
N VAL A 483 6.41 15.58 -9.74
CA VAL A 483 7.86 15.78 -9.86
C VAL A 483 8.16 16.92 -10.83
N LYS A 484 8.89 17.92 -10.34
CA LYS A 484 9.45 18.97 -11.21
C LYS A 484 10.54 18.37 -12.08
N MET A 485 10.34 18.39 -13.40
CA MET A 485 11.30 17.82 -14.35
C MET A 485 11.28 18.58 -15.67
N ASP A 486 12.45 19.07 -16.09
CA ASP A 486 12.69 19.51 -17.45
C ASP A 486 13.23 18.32 -18.25
N VAL A 487 12.48 17.87 -19.26
CA VAL A 487 12.87 16.72 -20.10
C VAL A 487 14.18 16.96 -20.86
N THR A 488 14.57 18.22 -21.08
CA THR A 488 15.81 18.58 -21.78
C THR A 488 17.05 18.49 -20.88
N ASN A 489 16.86 18.33 -19.57
CA ASN A 489 17.92 18.23 -18.59
C ASN A 489 18.09 16.77 -18.12
N GLU A 490 19.21 16.16 -18.52
CA GLU A 490 19.51 14.75 -18.20
C GLU A 490 19.54 14.46 -16.70
N GLN A 491 20.10 15.35 -15.89
CA GLN A 491 20.16 15.17 -14.43
C GLN A 491 18.75 15.26 -13.83
N ALA A 492 17.91 16.19 -14.29
CA ALA A 492 16.53 16.29 -13.83
C ALA A 492 15.72 15.02 -14.15
N VAL A 493 15.95 14.41 -15.31
CA VAL A 493 15.35 13.12 -15.69
C VAL A 493 15.82 12.01 -14.76
N GLN A 494 17.13 11.88 -14.52
CA GLN A 494 17.69 10.87 -13.62
C GLN A 494 17.12 11.00 -12.19
N GLU A 495 17.07 12.22 -11.66
CA GLU A 495 16.50 12.49 -10.33
C GLU A 495 14.99 12.18 -10.26
N ALA A 496 14.24 12.37 -11.35
CA ALA A 496 12.82 12.02 -11.38
C ALA A 496 12.60 10.49 -11.32
N TYR A 497 13.44 9.70 -12.00
CA TYR A 497 13.40 8.24 -11.89
C TYR A 497 13.90 7.76 -10.53
N LYS A 498 14.91 8.43 -9.95
CA LYS A 498 15.36 8.19 -8.57
C LYS A 498 14.20 8.34 -7.58
N LYS A 499 13.47 9.45 -7.65
CA LYS A 499 12.27 9.70 -6.83
C LYS A 499 11.18 8.66 -7.06
N THR A 500 10.96 8.25 -8.30
CA THR A 500 10.00 7.20 -8.66
C THR A 500 10.37 5.86 -8.03
N ALA A 501 11.67 5.48 -8.08
CA ALA A 501 12.18 4.26 -7.47
C ALA A 501 12.03 4.29 -5.94
N LEU A 502 12.31 5.44 -5.30
CA LEU A 502 12.16 5.61 -3.86
C LEU A 502 10.69 5.57 -3.40
N ALA A 503 9.78 6.13 -4.19
CA ALA A 503 8.36 6.21 -3.85
C ALA A 503 7.61 4.89 -4.07
N PHE A 504 7.89 4.19 -5.17
CA PHE A 504 7.08 3.05 -5.62
C PHE A 504 7.88 1.77 -5.91
N GLY A 505 9.21 1.84 -5.82
CA GLY A 505 10.12 0.75 -6.14
C GLY A 505 10.52 0.64 -7.61
N GLY A 506 9.88 1.35 -8.53
CA GLY A 506 10.05 1.08 -9.95
C GLY A 506 9.13 1.84 -10.90
N VAL A 507 9.21 1.50 -12.18
CA VAL A 507 8.34 2.00 -13.26
C VAL A 507 7.92 0.88 -14.21
N ASP A 508 6.65 0.83 -14.62
CA ASP A 508 6.12 -0.17 -15.57
C ASP A 508 5.63 0.46 -16.87
N ILE A 509 5.08 1.67 -16.79
CA ILE A 509 4.48 2.38 -17.90
C ILE A 509 5.14 3.73 -18.02
N ILE A 510 5.60 4.08 -19.22
CA ILE A 510 6.01 5.44 -19.55
C ILE A 510 5.04 6.02 -20.56
N VAL A 511 4.57 7.23 -20.30
CA VAL A 511 3.84 8.04 -21.28
C VAL A 511 4.71 9.24 -21.60
N ASN A 512 5.41 9.15 -22.73
CA ASN A 512 6.32 10.18 -23.20
C ASN A 512 5.52 11.22 -23.98
N ASN A 513 5.12 12.29 -23.29
CA ASN A 513 4.07 13.21 -23.73
C ASN A 513 4.47 14.70 -23.66
N ALA A 514 5.58 15.04 -23.01
CA ALA A 514 6.07 16.42 -22.98
C ALA A 514 6.21 16.98 -24.39
N GLY A 515 5.65 18.16 -24.67
CA GLY A 515 5.72 18.71 -26.01
C GLY A 515 5.26 20.15 -26.12
N LEU A 516 5.62 20.73 -27.26
CA LEU A 516 5.24 22.06 -27.72
C LEU A 516 4.92 21.98 -29.21
N ALA A 517 4.24 22.99 -29.75
CA ALA A 517 4.01 23.10 -31.17
C ALA A 517 4.55 24.44 -31.68
N THR A 518 5.30 24.42 -32.78
CA THR A 518 5.72 25.64 -33.49
C THR A 518 5.18 25.64 -34.91
N SER A 519 5.06 26.83 -35.50
CA SER A 519 4.65 26.97 -36.89
C SER A 519 5.34 28.14 -37.55
N SER A 520 6.19 27.83 -38.53
CA SER A 520 6.93 28.82 -39.31
C SER A 520 7.07 28.32 -40.75
N PRO A 521 7.03 29.21 -41.77
CA PRO A 521 7.52 28.89 -43.10
C PRO A 521 8.95 28.33 -43.04
N PHE A 522 9.31 27.47 -44.00
CA PHE A 522 10.60 26.76 -43.95
C PHE A 522 11.79 27.73 -43.99
N ASP A 523 11.74 28.71 -44.88
CA ASP A 523 12.74 29.75 -45.07
C ASP A 523 12.81 30.80 -43.96
N GLU A 524 11.78 30.86 -43.09
CA GLU A 524 11.74 31.71 -41.90
C GLU A 524 12.04 30.93 -40.60
N THR A 525 12.13 29.61 -40.66
CA THR A 525 12.40 28.78 -39.49
C THR A 525 13.82 29.04 -38.98
N THR A 526 13.92 29.71 -37.84
CA THR A 526 15.22 30.04 -37.25
C THR A 526 15.91 28.80 -36.67
N LEU A 527 17.23 28.82 -36.59
CA LEU A 527 17.99 27.76 -35.92
C LEU A 527 17.61 27.63 -34.43
N GLN A 528 17.21 28.72 -33.78
CA GLN A 528 16.71 28.69 -32.41
C GLN A 528 15.41 27.88 -32.30
N GLU A 529 14.45 28.11 -33.20
CA GLU A 529 13.19 27.36 -33.23
C GLU A 529 13.43 25.88 -33.58
N TRP A 530 14.33 25.61 -34.53
CA TRP A 530 14.76 24.25 -34.85
C TRP A 530 15.33 23.53 -33.63
N ASN A 531 16.30 24.16 -32.94
CA ASN A 531 16.94 23.57 -31.76
C ASN A 531 15.95 23.40 -30.60
N LEU A 532 15.00 24.31 -30.42
CA LEU A 532 13.93 24.17 -29.43
C LEU A 532 13.11 22.90 -29.68
N ASN A 533 12.67 22.69 -30.93
CA ASN A 533 11.96 21.49 -31.33
C ASN A 533 12.82 20.24 -31.07
N MET A 534 14.06 20.22 -31.55
CA MET A 534 14.96 19.06 -31.37
C MET A 534 15.26 18.76 -29.90
N ASN A 535 15.45 19.77 -29.06
CA ASN A 535 15.76 19.59 -27.64
C ASN A 535 14.58 19.00 -26.86
N VAL A 536 13.37 19.54 -27.05
CA VAL A 536 12.19 19.08 -26.29
C VAL A 536 11.63 17.78 -26.85
N LEU A 537 11.43 17.74 -28.16
CA LEU A 537 10.71 16.66 -28.87
C LEU A 537 11.65 15.50 -29.25
N GLY A 538 12.93 15.77 -29.54
CA GLY A 538 13.91 14.74 -29.84
C GLY A 538 14.68 14.28 -28.60
N THR A 539 15.58 15.14 -28.11
CA THR A 539 16.48 14.83 -26.98
C THR A 539 15.70 14.49 -25.71
N GLY A 540 14.66 15.25 -25.38
CA GLY A 540 13.85 15.01 -24.20
C GLY A 540 13.19 13.64 -24.20
N TYR A 541 12.60 13.23 -25.33
CA TYR A 541 12.01 11.90 -25.47
C TYR A 541 13.06 10.79 -25.31
N PHE A 542 14.24 10.98 -25.90
CA PHE A 542 15.36 10.05 -25.76
C PHE A 542 15.81 9.89 -24.31
N LEU A 543 16.06 10.99 -23.60
CA LEU A 543 16.54 10.95 -22.21
C LEU A 543 15.56 10.21 -21.30
N VAL A 544 14.28 10.54 -21.40
CA VAL A 544 13.21 9.92 -20.61
C VAL A 544 13.09 8.43 -20.92
N ALA A 545 13.07 8.05 -22.19
CA ALA A 545 12.90 6.65 -22.60
C ALA A 545 14.13 5.81 -22.26
N ARG A 546 15.35 6.35 -22.41
CA ARG A 546 16.60 5.66 -22.05
C ARG A 546 16.65 5.35 -20.57
N GLU A 547 16.26 6.29 -19.71
CA GLU A 547 16.31 6.08 -18.26
C GLU A 547 15.26 5.06 -17.80
N ALA A 548 14.04 5.12 -18.36
CA ALA A 548 13.05 4.06 -18.16
C ALA A 548 13.56 2.69 -18.60
N PHE A 549 14.21 2.62 -19.77
CA PHE A 549 14.72 1.36 -20.32
C PHE A 549 15.75 0.71 -19.38
N LYS A 550 16.67 1.50 -18.82
CA LYS A 550 17.63 1.03 -17.81
C LYS A 550 16.89 0.46 -16.58
N GLN A 551 15.94 1.20 -16.04
CA GLN A 551 15.22 0.79 -14.84
C GLN A 551 14.33 -0.44 -15.07
N MET A 552 13.66 -0.54 -16.22
CA MET A 552 12.89 -1.72 -16.61
C MET A 552 13.78 -2.96 -16.77
N LYS A 553 15.02 -2.80 -17.25
CA LYS A 553 16.02 -3.88 -17.30
C LYS A 553 16.48 -4.34 -15.92
N GLU A 554 16.73 -3.41 -15.00
CA GLU A 554 17.08 -3.74 -13.61
C GLU A 554 15.93 -4.50 -12.90
N GLN A 555 14.69 -4.11 -13.18
CA GLN A 555 13.49 -4.79 -12.68
C GLN A 555 13.28 -6.17 -13.31
N ALA A 556 13.63 -6.35 -14.59
CA ALA A 556 13.34 -7.57 -15.35
C ALA A 556 11.84 -7.96 -15.36
N LEU A 557 10.94 -6.98 -15.38
CA LEU A 557 9.47 -7.17 -15.41
C LEU A 557 8.83 -6.81 -16.76
N GLY A 558 9.65 -6.52 -17.77
CA GLY A 558 9.21 -5.85 -19.00
C GLY A 558 8.69 -4.44 -18.74
N GLY A 559 7.84 -3.95 -19.64
CA GLY A 559 7.21 -2.64 -19.50
C GLY A 559 6.45 -2.20 -20.75
N SER A 560 5.77 -1.06 -20.66
CA SER A 560 5.11 -0.42 -21.79
C SER A 560 5.51 1.05 -21.89
N MET A 561 6.08 1.45 -23.03
CA MET A 561 6.36 2.84 -23.33
C MET A 561 5.40 3.30 -24.43
N VAL A 562 4.67 4.37 -24.16
CA VAL A 562 3.74 4.99 -25.10
C VAL A 562 4.27 6.37 -25.46
N PHE A 563 4.67 6.54 -26.72
CA PHE A 563 5.16 7.80 -27.25
C PHE A 563 3.99 8.60 -27.83
N ILE A 564 3.81 9.83 -27.37
CA ILE A 564 2.82 10.75 -27.95
C ILE A 564 3.51 11.51 -29.08
N GLY A 565 3.30 11.01 -30.30
CA GLY A 565 3.75 11.67 -31.51
C GLY A 565 2.76 12.74 -31.95
N SER A 566 2.49 12.77 -33.24
CA SER A 566 1.44 13.60 -33.83
C SER A 566 1.06 13.00 -35.17
N LYS A 567 -0.11 13.32 -35.73
CA LYS A 567 -0.34 13.05 -37.16
C LYS A 567 0.80 13.57 -38.04
N ASN A 568 1.47 14.65 -37.62
CA ASN A 568 2.61 15.25 -38.33
C ASN A 568 3.87 14.35 -38.36
N SER A 569 3.89 13.24 -37.62
CA SER A 569 4.93 12.21 -37.73
C SER A 569 4.91 11.49 -39.07
N VAL A 570 3.74 11.41 -39.72
CA VAL A 570 3.53 10.74 -41.02
C VAL A 570 2.94 11.67 -42.08
N TYR A 571 2.41 12.83 -41.66
CA TYR A 571 1.85 13.85 -42.53
C TYR A 571 2.73 15.10 -42.58
N ALA A 572 3.00 15.61 -43.79
CA ALA A 572 3.70 16.87 -44.00
C ALA A 572 2.76 18.06 -43.79
N GLY A 573 2.79 18.66 -42.60
CA GLY A 573 1.99 19.84 -42.27
C GLY A 573 2.52 21.13 -42.90
N LYS A 574 1.61 21.98 -43.39
CA LYS A 574 1.94 23.35 -43.83
C LYS A 574 2.58 24.14 -42.68
N ASN A 575 3.68 24.83 -42.98
CA ASN A 575 4.46 25.65 -42.05
C ASN A 575 4.87 24.90 -40.76
N ALA A 576 5.18 23.61 -40.86
CA ALA A 576 5.50 22.76 -39.73
C ALA A 576 6.74 21.89 -39.98
N ALA A 577 7.66 22.32 -40.84
CA ALA A 577 8.80 21.49 -41.26
C ALA A 577 9.67 21.01 -40.08
N ALA A 578 10.07 21.90 -39.17
CA ALA A 578 10.84 21.55 -37.98
C ALA A 578 10.07 20.60 -37.05
N TYR A 579 8.81 20.92 -36.75
CA TYR A 579 7.95 20.11 -35.89
C TYR A 579 7.66 18.72 -36.50
N SER A 580 7.29 18.63 -37.78
CA SER A 580 7.06 17.36 -38.49
C SER A 580 8.34 16.51 -38.54
N ALA A 581 9.50 17.12 -38.79
CA ALA A 581 10.77 16.40 -38.85
C ALA A 581 11.09 15.71 -37.51
N VAL A 582 10.98 16.44 -36.39
CA VAL A 582 11.25 15.85 -35.07
C VAL A 582 10.15 14.88 -34.64
N LYS A 583 8.87 15.13 -34.95
CA LYS A 583 7.78 14.16 -34.68
C LYS A 583 7.93 12.87 -35.47
N ALA A 584 8.46 12.91 -36.69
CA ALA A 584 8.83 11.71 -37.44
C ALA A 584 10.02 10.98 -36.79
N MET A 585 11.03 11.72 -36.33
CA MET A 585 12.16 11.17 -35.56
C MET A 585 11.67 10.46 -34.29
N GLU A 586 10.83 11.10 -33.47
CA GLU A 586 10.28 10.53 -32.23
C GLU A 586 9.63 9.17 -32.46
N THR A 587 8.76 9.07 -33.46
CA THR A 587 8.04 7.84 -33.77
C THR A 587 8.96 6.78 -34.37
N HIS A 588 10.02 7.18 -35.08
CA HIS A 588 11.04 6.23 -35.51
C HIS A 588 11.91 5.74 -34.35
N LEU A 589 12.31 6.63 -33.43
CA LEU A 589 13.01 6.28 -32.20
C LEU A 589 12.21 5.26 -31.39
N ALA A 590 10.90 5.46 -31.24
CA ALA A 590 10.00 4.50 -30.58
C ALA A 590 10.11 3.09 -31.19
N ARG A 591 10.17 2.97 -32.53
CA ARG A 591 10.32 1.68 -33.22
C ARG A 591 11.71 1.07 -33.05
N CYS A 592 12.77 1.88 -33.00
CA CYS A 592 14.11 1.39 -32.68
C CYS A 592 14.16 0.81 -31.25
N ILE A 593 13.62 1.53 -30.27
CA ILE A 593 13.54 1.05 -28.89
C ILE A 593 12.63 -0.18 -28.80
N ALA A 594 11.54 -0.27 -29.58
CA ALA A 594 10.70 -1.47 -29.64
C ALA A 594 11.48 -2.72 -30.09
N ALA A 595 12.36 -2.57 -31.08
CA ALA A 595 13.16 -3.66 -31.63
C ALA A 595 14.21 -4.14 -30.61
N GLU A 596 14.86 -3.22 -29.90
CA GLU A 596 15.85 -3.53 -28.85
C GLU A 596 15.19 -4.04 -27.55
N GLY A 597 14.03 -3.49 -27.19
CA GLY A 597 13.32 -3.79 -25.93
C GLY A 597 12.60 -5.13 -25.92
N GLY A 598 12.33 -5.70 -27.09
CA GLY A 598 11.55 -6.93 -27.23
C GLY A 598 12.08 -8.11 -26.43
N GLU A 599 13.41 -8.30 -26.39
CA GLU A 599 14.04 -9.39 -25.62
C GLU A 599 13.86 -9.25 -24.11
N PHE A 600 13.66 -8.02 -23.63
CA PHE A 600 13.42 -7.71 -22.21
C PHE A 600 11.93 -7.63 -21.87
N GLY A 601 11.02 -7.91 -22.82
CA GLY A 601 9.58 -7.75 -22.63
C GLY A 601 9.13 -6.28 -22.55
N ILE A 602 9.94 -5.35 -23.03
CA ILE A 602 9.62 -3.92 -23.07
C ILE A 602 8.94 -3.63 -24.41
N ARG A 603 7.67 -3.24 -24.35
CA ARG A 603 6.86 -2.86 -25.51
C ARG A 603 6.93 -1.35 -25.71
N VAL A 604 7.06 -0.90 -26.96
CA VAL A 604 7.06 0.53 -27.27
C VAL A 604 6.11 0.80 -28.43
N ASN A 605 5.09 1.62 -28.22
CA ASN A 605 4.10 1.98 -29.23
C ASN A 605 3.90 3.49 -29.27
N SER A 606 3.26 4.00 -30.32
CA SER A 606 3.02 5.43 -30.51
C SER A 606 1.55 5.74 -30.75
N VAL A 607 1.06 6.80 -30.11
CA VAL A 607 -0.24 7.41 -30.40
C VAL A 607 0.01 8.71 -31.16
N LEU A 608 -0.76 8.94 -32.22
CA LEU A 608 -0.60 10.08 -33.14
C LEU A 608 -1.87 10.95 -33.09
N PRO A 609 -1.94 11.94 -32.18
CA PRO A 609 -3.08 12.85 -32.08
C PRO A 609 -3.17 13.86 -33.24
N ASP A 610 -4.38 14.39 -33.46
CA ASP A 610 -4.62 15.65 -34.15
C ASP A 610 -5.39 16.65 -33.27
N ALA A 611 -5.05 17.93 -33.41
CA ALA A 611 -5.82 19.08 -32.91
C ALA A 611 -6.51 18.92 -31.53
N VAL A 612 -5.77 18.50 -30.50
CA VAL A 612 -6.30 18.33 -29.14
C VAL A 612 -6.31 19.68 -28.41
N LEU A 613 -7.34 20.50 -28.64
CA LEU A 613 -7.38 21.92 -28.23
C LEU A 613 -7.70 22.14 -26.73
N GLN A 614 -8.47 21.24 -26.12
CA GLN A 614 -8.91 21.36 -24.73
C GLN A 614 -7.77 21.12 -23.73
N GLY A 615 -7.64 21.98 -22.72
CA GLY A 615 -6.73 21.79 -21.58
C GLY A 615 -5.22 21.86 -21.91
N SER A 616 -4.86 22.21 -23.14
CA SER A 616 -3.46 22.32 -23.54
C SER A 616 -2.97 23.77 -23.41
N ALA A 617 -1.90 23.96 -22.64
CA ALA A 617 -1.19 25.24 -22.51
C ALA A 617 -0.51 25.69 -23.81
N ILE A 618 -0.37 24.78 -24.78
CA ILE A 618 0.23 25.03 -26.10
C ILE A 618 -0.67 25.94 -26.96
N TRP A 619 -1.98 25.97 -26.69
CA TRP A 619 -2.97 26.73 -27.48
C TRP A 619 -3.38 28.06 -26.85
N GLY A 620 -2.46 28.74 -26.15
CA GLY A 620 -2.67 30.11 -25.67
C GLY A 620 -3.06 31.08 -26.79
N SER A 621 -3.53 32.28 -26.43
CA SER A 621 -4.10 33.27 -27.38
C SER A 621 -3.21 33.50 -28.60
N ARG A 622 -1.90 33.67 -28.40
CA ARG A 622 -0.94 33.98 -29.48
C ARG A 622 -0.81 32.88 -30.53
N TRP A 623 -0.75 31.61 -30.14
CA TRP A 623 -0.70 30.51 -31.12
C TRP A 623 -2.02 30.38 -31.86
N ARG A 624 -3.16 30.51 -31.16
CA ARG A 624 -4.48 30.38 -31.77
C ARG A 624 -4.68 31.44 -32.85
N GLU A 625 -4.22 32.66 -32.58
CA GLU A 625 -4.17 33.76 -33.56
C GLU A 625 -3.25 33.45 -34.74
N GLU A 626 -1.99 33.04 -34.50
CA GLU A 626 -1.02 32.69 -35.55
C GLU A 626 -1.52 31.56 -36.46
N ARG A 627 -2.18 30.54 -35.87
CA ARG A 627 -2.69 29.40 -36.62
C ARG A 627 -3.96 29.71 -37.40
N ALA A 628 -4.88 30.47 -36.82
CA ALA A 628 -6.07 30.95 -37.50
C ALA A 628 -5.66 31.82 -38.70
N ALA A 629 -4.67 32.71 -38.53
CA ALA A 629 -4.08 33.50 -39.61
C ALA A 629 -3.46 32.62 -40.72
N ALA A 630 -2.73 31.56 -40.38
CA ALA A 630 -2.13 30.63 -41.36
C ALA A 630 -3.17 29.89 -42.24
N TYR A 631 -4.40 29.74 -41.73
CA TYR A 631 -5.55 29.18 -42.44
C TYR A 631 -6.50 30.23 -43.03
N GLY A 632 -6.29 31.52 -42.73
CA GLY A 632 -7.16 32.61 -43.17
C GLY A 632 -8.55 32.60 -42.54
N ILE A 633 -8.64 32.21 -41.25
CA ILE A 633 -9.89 32.16 -40.47
C ILE A 633 -9.75 32.94 -39.17
N GLU A 634 -10.86 33.18 -38.48
CA GLU A 634 -10.86 33.78 -37.15
C GLU A 634 -10.52 32.75 -36.04
N PRO A 635 -9.89 33.16 -34.92
CA PRO A 635 -9.49 32.26 -33.83
C PRO A 635 -10.61 31.38 -33.25
N ASP A 636 -11.85 31.87 -33.23
CA ASP A 636 -13.03 31.16 -32.73
C ASP A 636 -13.58 30.12 -33.73
N GLN A 637 -13.21 30.22 -35.01
CA GLN A 637 -13.56 29.27 -36.06
C GLN A 637 -12.61 28.08 -36.11
N LEU A 638 -11.50 28.11 -35.35
CA LEU A 638 -10.43 27.13 -35.45
C LEU A 638 -10.89 25.72 -35.07
N ASP A 639 -11.69 25.59 -34.01
CA ASP A 639 -12.25 24.31 -33.56
C ASP A 639 -13.11 23.67 -34.66
N GLU A 640 -14.04 24.44 -35.24
CA GLU A 640 -14.92 23.97 -36.31
C GLU A 640 -14.15 23.67 -37.61
N HIS A 641 -13.10 24.44 -37.90
CA HIS A 641 -12.21 24.18 -39.04
C HIS A 641 -11.49 22.84 -38.88
N TYR A 642 -10.89 22.57 -37.70
CA TYR A 642 -10.23 21.31 -37.43
C TYR A 642 -11.22 20.14 -37.47
N ARG A 643 -12.40 20.31 -36.88
CA ARG A 643 -13.48 19.31 -36.93
C ARG A 643 -13.84 18.91 -38.35
N LYS A 644 -14.05 19.89 -39.24
CA LYS A 644 -14.44 19.66 -40.65
C LYS A 644 -13.35 19.00 -41.50
N ARG A 645 -12.10 19.02 -41.05
CA ARG A 645 -10.98 18.35 -41.74
C ARG A 645 -10.93 16.85 -41.50
N THR A 646 -11.55 16.38 -40.41
CA THR A 646 -11.55 14.95 -40.06
C THR A 646 -12.65 14.22 -40.84
N THR A 647 -12.42 12.95 -41.21
CA THR A 647 -13.42 12.15 -41.94
C THR A 647 -14.67 11.91 -41.11
N LEU A 648 -14.51 11.78 -39.79
CA LEU A 648 -15.62 11.55 -38.85
C LEU A 648 -16.34 12.84 -38.42
N LEU A 649 -15.82 14.02 -38.77
CA LEU A 649 -16.37 15.33 -38.40
C LEU A 649 -16.52 15.52 -36.88
N VAL A 650 -15.55 15.00 -36.12
CA VAL A 650 -15.50 15.05 -34.65
C VAL A 650 -14.31 15.86 -34.14
N ASN A 651 -14.45 16.37 -32.92
CA ASN A 651 -13.33 16.94 -32.15
C ASN A 651 -12.57 15.81 -31.47
N ILE A 652 -11.27 16.01 -31.26
CA ILE A 652 -10.42 15.10 -30.50
C ILE A 652 -10.08 15.75 -29.17
N TYR A 653 -10.35 15.03 -28.09
CA TYR A 653 -10.16 15.49 -26.72
C TYR A 653 -9.02 14.73 -26.04
N PRO A 654 -8.44 15.30 -24.97
CA PRO A 654 -7.39 14.62 -24.21
C PRO A 654 -7.77 13.22 -23.73
N LYS A 655 -9.03 13.02 -23.32
CA LYS A 655 -9.57 11.71 -22.94
C LYS A 655 -9.47 10.67 -24.07
N ASP A 656 -9.66 11.07 -25.32
CA ASP A 656 -9.60 10.15 -26.46
C ASP A 656 -8.17 9.64 -26.67
N ILE A 657 -7.19 10.49 -26.38
CA ILE A 657 -5.77 10.12 -26.39
C ILE A 657 -5.44 9.23 -25.18
N ALA A 658 -5.94 9.58 -23.99
CA ALA A 658 -5.76 8.79 -22.78
C ALA A 658 -6.27 7.34 -22.93
N GLU A 659 -7.40 7.13 -23.60
CA GLU A 659 -7.93 5.79 -23.91
C GLU A 659 -6.98 4.97 -24.80
N ALA A 660 -6.41 5.58 -25.84
CA ALA A 660 -5.43 4.91 -26.70
C ALA A 660 -4.12 4.59 -25.95
N ILE A 661 -3.68 5.50 -25.07
CA ILE A 661 -2.54 5.27 -24.19
C ILE A 661 -2.81 4.08 -23.25
N SER A 662 -3.97 4.09 -22.59
CA SER A 662 -4.43 3.01 -21.71
C SER A 662 -4.45 1.68 -22.45
N TYR A 663 -5.00 1.61 -23.67
CA TYR A 663 -4.97 0.40 -24.49
C TYR A 663 -3.55 -0.14 -24.68
N PHE A 664 -2.60 0.68 -25.13
CA PHE A 664 -1.22 0.23 -25.32
C PHE A 664 -0.50 -0.12 -24.01
N ALA A 665 -0.83 0.54 -22.91
CA ALA A 665 -0.30 0.25 -21.58
C ALA A 665 -0.87 -1.04 -20.96
N SER A 666 -2.09 -1.43 -21.36
CA SER A 666 -2.83 -2.54 -20.78
C SER A 666 -2.37 -3.94 -21.23
N SER A 667 -2.87 -4.95 -20.53
CA SER A 667 -2.78 -6.38 -20.86
C SER A 667 -3.31 -6.70 -22.27
N LYS A 668 -4.28 -5.92 -22.76
CA LYS A 668 -4.91 -6.11 -24.08
C LYS A 668 -3.94 -5.91 -25.25
N ALA A 669 -2.83 -5.20 -25.04
CA ALA A 669 -1.80 -4.94 -26.06
C ALA A 669 -0.49 -5.70 -25.83
N GLU A 670 -0.48 -6.76 -25.01
CA GLU A 670 0.72 -7.53 -24.67
C GLU A 670 1.48 -8.09 -25.87
N LYS A 671 0.81 -8.30 -27.00
CA LYS A 671 1.41 -8.83 -28.24
C LYS A 671 1.68 -7.74 -29.29
N THR A 672 1.68 -6.47 -28.89
CA THR A 672 1.86 -5.33 -29.79
C THR A 672 3.03 -4.45 -29.34
N THR A 673 4.00 -4.26 -30.24
CA THR A 673 5.15 -3.36 -30.09
C THR A 673 5.52 -2.78 -31.47
N GLY A 674 6.12 -1.60 -31.51
CA GLY A 674 6.46 -0.86 -32.73
C GLY A 674 5.25 -0.27 -33.48
N CYS A 675 4.05 -0.35 -32.89
CA CYS A 675 2.81 0.08 -33.53
C CYS A 675 2.64 1.61 -33.45
N MET A 676 1.94 2.16 -34.45
CA MET A 676 1.50 3.54 -34.51
C MET A 676 -0.02 3.53 -34.70
N ILE A 677 -0.77 4.25 -33.85
CA ILE A 677 -2.21 4.45 -34.05
C ILE A 677 -2.52 5.94 -34.14
N THR A 678 -3.35 6.31 -35.10
CA THR A 678 -3.88 7.67 -35.18
C THR A 678 -5.12 7.82 -34.30
N VAL A 679 -5.19 8.94 -33.58
CA VAL A 679 -6.40 9.38 -32.87
C VAL A 679 -6.67 10.81 -33.33
N ASP A 680 -7.23 10.90 -34.54
CA ASP A 680 -7.29 12.14 -35.32
C ASP A 680 -8.63 12.37 -36.04
N GLY A 681 -9.64 11.55 -35.75
CA GLY A 681 -10.95 11.62 -36.43
C GLY A 681 -10.89 11.13 -37.88
N GLY A 682 -9.80 10.46 -38.28
CA GLY A 682 -9.61 9.86 -39.59
C GLY A 682 -9.06 10.85 -40.61
N VAL A 683 -7.90 11.47 -40.37
CA VAL A 683 -7.25 12.33 -41.37
C VAL A 683 -6.62 11.45 -42.46
N PRO A 684 -7.13 11.42 -43.71
CA PRO A 684 -6.70 10.42 -44.70
C PRO A 684 -5.22 10.48 -45.05
N ALA A 685 -4.65 11.69 -45.02
CA ALA A 685 -3.24 11.92 -45.31
C ALA A 685 -2.30 11.43 -44.19
N ALA A 686 -2.84 11.06 -43.03
CA ALA A 686 -2.09 10.54 -41.88
C ALA A 686 -2.36 9.05 -41.62
N PHE A 687 -3.12 8.35 -42.48
CA PHE A 687 -3.31 6.91 -42.34
C PHE A 687 -1.98 6.18 -42.35
N THR A 688 -1.70 5.50 -41.23
CA THR A 688 -0.50 4.67 -41.05
C THR A 688 -0.52 3.51 -42.04
N ARG A 689 0.63 3.20 -42.64
CA ARG A 689 0.82 2.13 -43.62
C ARG A 689 1.98 1.23 -43.25
#